data_AF-A0A9Q8SRN6-F1
#
_entry.id   AF-A0A9Q8SRN6-F1
#
_cell.length_a   1.000
_cell.length_b   1.000
_cell.length_c   1.000
_cell.angle_alpha   90.00
_cell.angle_beta   90.00
_cell.angle_gamma   90.00
#
_symmetry.space_group_name_H-M   'P 1'
#
loop_
_entity.id
_entity.type
_entity.pdbx_description
1 polymer ?
#
loop_
_entity_poly.entity_id
_entity_poly.type
_entity_poly.pdbx_seq_one_letter_code
_entity_poly.pdbx_strand_id
1 'polypeptide(L)'
;MSAFLILSEIVSFFRDDITLCPHYYTCSFFEIWFMLAHAVVVEWVDPAEPVRIIHPDVNMARVLLLLLAGLSGGLCQKAPQVQTRNGSYTGVHLPLLNQDYFLGMPFAQPPVQGPLRFSPPASLNTSWTGSRDATQFGNICYGYGNDNNRLAALGFKISEDCLSINVVRPSNYTDQSLPVAVYIYGGGYFQGGSADPRLNFSSIIRDSVAAGKPIIGVSFNYRLSAFGFLGENIAAFGGDPTKVTIFGNSAGAGSVGAQLLAYNGRDDGLFRGAISQSGAPAGFSPFSPFLDVAKWDEVYENITVGTGCNTTDALNCLRNVPIEVLNAVVNSTATSGASYGLGAQLAKGNFVKVPYIIGHNTDEGSAFIPGNNFDNATFYPTSKIDTDEQFREYIASLKANETVASRVFDLYRQNATDQALATYPDDLSAELGYQYKRAVTLAGDFNIIAPTHYTAQMWAAYNVPLYKYRWDVIVSGLPRYIGATHAKEIFFVFDDQSRDDYDVWPLQDKPQSFSELASIMATAWASFVATGDPNSNGSVNGTNWPLYNDFKENFVFTGNVTSHVENDDTHSGPHHHSGGAQDNDPASKHKKPQQNNANASFPEYARRTAEKLPPPTFIILALLFGLYIIFSSSQQNQRSAADLSSPPVAPSVVTTTIYQEHQPSSTPKVVVDTSPKMSTEQTFIAIKPDGVQRGLIGPIVSRFETRGFKLVAIKLMTPGKEHLQAHYADLKDKPFFAGLIEYMNSGPICAMVWEGRDAVKTGRVLLGATNPLASAPGTIRGDYAIDVGRNVCHGSDSVENAKKEIALWFKDGDVVSYKASQFDWIYEKP
;
A
#
# COMPACT_ATOMS: atom_id res chain seq x y z
N MET A 1 8.77 -59.23 -18.74
CA MET A 1 7.63 -59.28 -19.69
C MET A 1 6.27 -59.22 -19.01
N SER A 2 6.05 -59.85 -17.85
CA SER A 2 4.73 -59.86 -17.18
C SER A 2 4.29 -58.54 -16.52
N ALA A 3 5.22 -57.64 -16.16
CA ALA A 3 4.89 -56.32 -15.60
C ALA A 3 4.37 -55.32 -16.64
N PHE A 4 4.78 -55.48 -17.91
CA PHE A 4 4.43 -54.56 -19.00
C PHE A 4 2.97 -54.74 -19.46
N LEU A 5 2.46 -55.98 -19.39
CA LEU A 5 1.06 -56.29 -19.71
C LEU A 5 0.09 -55.78 -18.64
N ILE A 6 0.48 -55.84 -17.36
CA ILE A 6 -0.32 -55.32 -16.24
C ILE A 6 -0.41 -53.79 -16.29
N LEU A 7 0.70 -53.10 -16.60
CA LEU A 7 0.70 -51.64 -16.78
C LEU A 7 -0.14 -51.21 -18.00
N SER A 8 -0.12 -51.97 -19.09
CA SER A 8 -0.94 -51.71 -20.28
C SER A 8 -2.45 -51.84 -20.00
N GLU A 9 -2.88 -52.83 -19.22
CA GLU A 9 -4.30 -52.99 -18.85
C GLU A 9 -4.77 -51.95 -17.82
N ILE A 10 -3.90 -51.55 -16.88
CA ILE A 10 -4.19 -50.47 -15.94
C ILE A 10 -4.34 -49.12 -16.67
N VAL A 11 -3.48 -48.83 -17.65
CA VAL A 11 -3.57 -47.62 -18.48
C VAL A 11 -4.84 -47.61 -19.34
N SER A 12 -5.27 -48.78 -19.84
CA SER A 12 -6.55 -48.92 -20.55
C SER A 12 -7.75 -48.66 -19.63
N PHE A 13 -7.71 -49.14 -18.39
CA PHE A 13 -8.79 -49.00 -17.42
C PHE A 13 -8.99 -47.53 -16.97
N PHE A 14 -7.91 -46.77 -16.78
CA PHE A 14 -8.00 -45.36 -16.36
C PHE A 14 -8.23 -44.36 -17.51
N ARG A 15 -8.07 -44.78 -18.78
CA ARG A 15 -8.34 -43.91 -19.93
C ARG A 15 -9.84 -43.66 -20.14
N ASP A 16 -10.69 -44.61 -19.75
CA ASP A 16 -12.13 -44.52 -19.93
C ASP A 16 -12.81 -43.73 -18.79
N ASP A 17 -12.27 -43.77 -17.55
CA ASP A 17 -12.82 -43.04 -16.39
C ASP A 17 -12.49 -41.52 -16.34
N ILE A 18 -11.48 -41.05 -17.08
CA ILE A 18 -11.14 -39.62 -17.17
C ILE A 18 -12.26 -38.80 -17.85
N THR A 19 -13.22 -39.45 -18.52
CA THR A 19 -14.36 -38.76 -19.14
C THR A 19 -15.50 -38.42 -18.17
N LEU A 20 -15.42 -38.79 -16.87
CA LEU A 20 -16.49 -38.61 -15.88
C LEU A 20 -16.31 -37.45 -14.87
N CYS A 21 -15.24 -36.66 -14.96
CA CYS A 21 -15.13 -35.43 -14.16
C CYS A 21 -15.60 -34.19 -14.96
N PRO A 22 -16.81 -33.66 -14.72
CA PRO A 22 -17.17 -32.34 -15.25
C PRO A 22 -16.27 -31.28 -14.59
N HIS A 23 -16.10 -30.14 -15.27
CA HIS A 23 -15.24 -28.97 -14.96
C HIS A 23 -15.38 -28.31 -13.55
N TYR A 24 -15.89 -29.01 -12.53
CA TYR A 24 -16.30 -28.49 -11.22
C TYR A 24 -15.61 -29.13 -10.01
N TYR A 25 -14.55 -29.93 -10.23
CA TYR A 25 -13.86 -30.67 -9.18
C TYR A 25 -12.34 -30.51 -9.28
N THR A 26 -11.66 -30.23 -8.17
CA THR A 26 -10.20 -30.32 -8.05
C THR A 26 -9.84 -31.74 -7.63
N CYS A 27 -9.30 -32.53 -8.56
CA CYS A 27 -8.87 -33.90 -8.27
C CYS A 27 -7.43 -33.90 -7.72
N SER A 28 -7.25 -34.40 -6.50
CA SER A 28 -5.93 -34.73 -5.90
C SER A 28 -5.11 -35.73 -6.74
N PHE A 29 -5.73 -36.34 -7.75
CA PHE A 29 -5.06 -37.21 -8.72
C PHE A 29 -4.00 -36.49 -9.54
N PHE A 30 -4.16 -35.21 -9.87
CA PHE A 30 -3.20 -34.49 -10.73
C PHE A 30 -1.88 -34.21 -10.00
N GLU A 31 -1.93 -33.88 -8.71
CA GLU A 31 -0.73 -33.68 -7.86
C GLU A 31 0.01 -35.00 -7.59
N ILE A 32 -0.73 -36.09 -7.37
CA ILE A 32 -0.14 -37.43 -7.21
C ILE A 32 0.52 -37.89 -8.51
N TRP A 33 -0.07 -37.58 -9.67
CA TRP A 33 0.52 -37.91 -10.97
C TRP A 33 1.75 -37.07 -11.29
N PHE A 34 1.76 -35.78 -10.93
CA PHE A 34 2.92 -34.89 -11.11
C PHE A 34 4.10 -35.31 -10.22
N MET A 35 3.82 -35.79 -9.00
CA MET A 35 4.81 -36.37 -8.10
C MET A 35 5.32 -37.74 -8.59
N LEU A 36 4.46 -38.58 -9.19
CA LEU A 36 4.85 -39.86 -9.79
C LEU A 36 5.65 -39.70 -11.08
N ALA A 37 5.33 -38.70 -11.90
CA ALA A 37 6.07 -38.38 -13.12
C ALA A 37 7.50 -37.90 -12.79
N HIS A 38 7.69 -37.05 -11.78
CA HIS A 38 9.02 -36.63 -11.33
C HIS A 38 9.83 -37.76 -10.67
N ALA A 39 9.17 -38.77 -10.09
CA ALA A 39 9.84 -39.96 -9.59
C ALA A 39 10.27 -40.92 -10.71
N VAL A 40 9.76 -40.77 -11.94
CA VAL A 40 10.06 -41.61 -13.10
C VAL A 40 10.17 -40.75 -14.37
N VAL A 41 11.13 -39.81 -14.43
CA VAL A 41 11.60 -39.28 -15.72
C VAL A 41 12.97 -39.90 -16.02
N VAL A 42 12.93 -40.89 -16.91
CA VAL A 42 14.08 -41.36 -17.68
C VAL A 42 14.21 -40.41 -18.88
N GLU A 43 15.31 -39.68 -18.99
CA GLU A 43 15.62 -38.89 -20.19
C GLU A 43 15.79 -39.81 -21.40
N TRP A 44 15.12 -39.47 -22.50
CA TRP A 44 15.35 -40.04 -23.83
C TRP A 44 16.50 -39.28 -24.49
N VAL A 45 17.69 -39.86 -24.52
CA VAL A 45 18.82 -39.37 -25.32
C VAL A 45 19.47 -40.56 -26.06
N ASP A 46 19.41 -40.50 -27.39
CA ASP A 46 20.21 -41.22 -28.42
C ASP A 46 20.21 -42.78 -28.45
N PRO A 47 19.92 -43.45 -29.59
CA PRO A 47 19.84 -44.93 -29.68
C PRO A 47 21.16 -45.71 -29.59
N ALA A 48 22.29 -45.09 -29.22
CA ALA A 48 23.62 -45.68 -29.43
C ALA A 48 24.38 -46.11 -28.15
N GLU A 49 23.86 -45.95 -26.93
CA GLU A 49 24.53 -46.44 -25.71
C GLU A 49 23.63 -47.28 -24.77
N PRO A 50 24.19 -48.29 -24.07
CA PRO A 50 23.43 -49.10 -23.11
C PRO A 50 23.17 -48.35 -21.80
N VAL A 51 21.89 -48.24 -21.44
CA VAL A 51 21.36 -47.60 -20.22
C VAL A 51 22.02 -48.15 -18.94
N ARG A 52 22.63 -47.26 -18.15
CA ARG A 52 22.94 -47.50 -16.72
C ARG A 52 21.79 -47.00 -15.85
N ILE A 53 21.19 -47.90 -15.07
CA ILE A 53 20.24 -47.57 -14.01
C ILE A 53 21.02 -46.97 -12.83
N ILE A 54 20.72 -45.73 -12.45
CA ILE A 54 21.23 -45.11 -11.22
C ILE A 54 20.05 -44.97 -10.24
N HIS A 55 20.25 -45.50 -9.04
CA HIS A 55 19.41 -45.53 -7.83
C HIS A 55 18.37 -46.66 -7.64
N PRO A 56 18.65 -47.62 -6.73
CA PRO A 56 17.68 -48.59 -6.21
C PRO A 56 17.23 -48.18 -4.80
N ASP A 57 16.43 -47.12 -4.64
CA ASP A 57 15.86 -46.78 -3.32
C ASP A 57 14.46 -46.12 -3.42
N VAL A 58 13.64 -46.59 -4.37
CA VAL A 58 12.19 -46.30 -4.30
C VAL A 58 11.58 -47.25 -3.28
N ASN A 59 11.49 -46.78 -2.04
CA ASN A 59 10.97 -47.53 -0.90
C ASN A 59 9.52 -47.99 -1.18
N MET A 60 9.32 -49.29 -1.41
CA MET A 60 8.04 -49.90 -1.75
C MET A 60 6.91 -49.60 -0.74
N ALA A 61 7.27 -49.24 0.49
CA ALA A 61 6.32 -48.77 1.51
C ALA A 61 5.66 -47.42 1.15
N ARG A 62 6.37 -46.50 0.48
CA ARG A 62 5.82 -45.22 0.02
C ARG A 62 4.82 -45.41 -1.13
N VAL A 63 5.11 -46.35 -2.03
CA VAL A 63 4.19 -46.71 -3.13
C VAL A 63 2.91 -47.35 -2.58
N LEU A 64 3.03 -48.23 -1.58
CA LEU A 64 1.86 -48.86 -0.93
C LEU A 64 1.00 -47.85 -0.15
N LEU A 65 1.62 -46.88 0.55
CA LEU A 65 0.93 -45.81 1.26
C LEU A 65 0.18 -44.87 0.31
N LEU A 66 0.77 -44.56 -0.85
CA LEU A 66 0.12 -43.74 -1.89
C LEU A 66 -1.02 -44.50 -2.60
N LEU A 67 -0.88 -45.81 -2.81
CA LEU A 67 -1.94 -46.66 -3.34
C LEU A 67 -3.12 -46.82 -2.36
N LEU A 68 -2.83 -46.90 -1.06
CA LEU A 68 -3.87 -46.94 -0.01
C LEU A 68 -4.59 -45.59 0.14
N ALA A 69 -3.89 -44.46 -0.05
CA ALA A 69 -4.50 -43.13 -0.10
C ALA A 69 -5.41 -42.95 -1.33
N GLY A 70 -5.08 -43.60 -2.46
CA GLY A 70 -5.94 -43.64 -3.65
C GLY A 70 -7.19 -44.52 -3.51
N LEU A 71 -7.18 -45.50 -2.59
CA LEU A 71 -8.30 -46.43 -2.34
C LEU A 71 -9.30 -45.91 -1.30
N SER A 72 -8.90 -45.00 -0.42
CA SER A 72 -9.84 -44.18 0.35
C SER A 72 -10.33 -43.07 -0.56
N GLY A 73 -11.44 -43.30 -1.28
CA GLY A 73 -12.03 -42.34 -2.21
C GLY A 73 -11.95 -40.92 -1.65
N GLY A 74 -11.04 -40.11 -2.21
CA GLY A 74 -10.84 -38.74 -1.80
C GLY A 74 -12.18 -38.04 -1.95
N LEU A 75 -12.73 -37.57 -0.82
CA LEU A 75 -13.93 -36.75 -0.83
C LEU A 75 -13.64 -35.58 -1.78
N CYS A 76 -14.30 -35.59 -2.93
CA CYS A 76 -14.18 -34.54 -3.93
C CYS A 76 -14.82 -33.29 -3.33
N GLN A 77 -14.03 -32.49 -2.63
CA GLN A 77 -14.51 -31.28 -1.98
C GLN A 77 -14.84 -30.27 -3.09
N LYS A 78 -16.10 -29.85 -3.12
CA LYS A 78 -16.57 -28.89 -4.13
C LYS A 78 -15.72 -27.62 -4.04
N ALA A 79 -15.23 -27.14 -5.19
CA ALA A 79 -14.45 -25.90 -5.24
C ALA A 79 -15.25 -24.75 -4.58
N PRO A 80 -14.59 -23.92 -3.76
CA PRO A 80 -15.27 -22.86 -3.04
C PRO A 80 -15.85 -21.85 -4.03
N GLN A 81 -17.08 -21.40 -3.78
CA GLN A 81 -17.73 -20.39 -4.60
C GLN A 81 -18.16 -19.20 -3.75
N VAL A 82 -18.14 -18.01 -4.35
CA VAL A 82 -18.60 -16.78 -3.73
C VAL A 82 -19.46 -15.99 -4.71
N GLN A 83 -20.58 -15.45 -4.23
CA GLN A 83 -21.45 -14.58 -4.99
C GLN A 83 -21.11 -13.11 -4.67
N THR A 84 -20.83 -12.33 -5.71
CA THR A 84 -20.62 -10.88 -5.62
C THR A 84 -21.83 -10.11 -6.19
N ARG A 85 -21.80 -8.78 -6.17
CA ARG A 85 -22.84 -7.94 -6.79
C ARG A 85 -22.97 -8.15 -8.31
N ASN A 86 -21.86 -8.42 -9.00
CA ASN A 86 -21.82 -8.54 -10.45
C ASN A 86 -21.93 -10.00 -10.95
N GLY A 87 -21.66 -10.99 -10.10
CA GLY A 87 -21.78 -12.41 -10.44
C GLY A 87 -21.03 -13.34 -9.48
N SER A 88 -21.03 -14.64 -9.78
CA SER A 88 -20.32 -15.65 -8.98
C SER A 88 -18.87 -15.85 -9.44
N TYR A 89 -18.01 -16.23 -8.50
CA TYR A 89 -16.64 -16.70 -8.74
C TYR A 89 -16.40 -18.08 -8.10
N THR A 90 -15.56 -18.89 -8.74
CA THR A 90 -15.07 -20.18 -8.23
C THR A 90 -13.59 -20.05 -7.90
N GLY A 91 -13.23 -20.36 -6.67
CA GLY A 91 -11.87 -20.28 -6.15
C GLY A 91 -11.19 -21.64 -6.00
N VAL A 92 -10.03 -21.64 -5.32
CA VAL A 92 -9.28 -22.85 -4.94
C VAL A 92 -9.41 -23.07 -3.43
N HIS A 93 -9.64 -24.32 -3.01
CA HIS A 93 -9.47 -24.71 -1.62
C HIS A 93 -8.08 -25.32 -1.42
N LEU A 94 -7.35 -24.89 -0.40
CA LEU A 94 -6.06 -25.45 0.01
C LEU A 94 -6.25 -26.32 1.26
N PRO A 95 -6.33 -27.66 1.15
CA PRO A 95 -6.66 -28.53 2.28
C PRO A 95 -5.64 -28.47 3.42
N LEU A 96 -4.35 -28.30 3.10
CA LEU A 96 -3.27 -28.28 4.10
C LEU A 96 -3.37 -27.07 5.05
N LEU A 97 -3.85 -25.94 4.54
CA LEU A 97 -4.04 -24.71 5.31
C LEU A 97 -5.49 -24.51 5.77
N ASN A 98 -6.42 -25.29 5.20
CA ASN A 98 -7.86 -25.14 5.34
C ASN A 98 -8.32 -23.71 5.00
N GLN A 99 -7.91 -23.23 3.83
CA GLN A 99 -8.17 -21.88 3.34
C GLN A 99 -8.75 -21.90 1.93
N ASP A 100 -9.57 -20.90 1.62
CA ASP A 100 -10.13 -20.66 0.28
C ASP A 100 -9.49 -19.42 -0.36
N TYR A 101 -9.15 -19.53 -1.64
CA TYR A 101 -8.49 -18.50 -2.43
C TYR A 101 -9.41 -18.09 -3.57
N PHE A 102 -9.62 -16.78 -3.71
CA PHE A 102 -10.29 -16.18 -4.85
C PHE A 102 -9.36 -15.11 -5.43
N LEU A 103 -8.70 -15.40 -6.53
CA LEU A 103 -7.58 -14.65 -7.08
C LEU A 103 -7.97 -13.98 -8.40
N GLY A 104 -7.33 -12.84 -8.69
CA GLY A 104 -7.41 -12.21 -10.00
C GLY A 104 -8.78 -11.65 -10.38
N MET A 105 -9.68 -11.45 -9.42
CA MET A 105 -11.03 -10.95 -9.70
C MET A 105 -10.94 -9.47 -10.11
N PRO A 106 -11.58 -9.02 -11.20
CA PRO A 106 -11.63 -7.59 -11.52
C PRO A 106 -12.46 -6.83 -10.48
N PHE A 107 -11.95 -5.69 -10.01
CA PHE A 107 -12.70 -4.77 -9.12
C PHE A 107 -13.08 -3.44 -9.80
N ALA A 108 -12.50 -3.15 -10.95
CA ALA A 108 -12.77 -1.96 -11.75
C ALA A 108 -12.71 -2.32 -13.26
N GLN A 109 -13.24 -1.43 -14.10
CA GLN A 109 -13.09 -1.56 -15.55
C GLN A 109 -11.60 -1.45 -15.94
N PRO A 110 -11.12 -2.22 -16.94
CA PRO A 110 -9.74 -2.16 -17.40
C PRO A 110 -9.37 -0.75 -17.90
N PRO A 111 -8.36 -0.08 -17.32
CA PRO A 111 -7.93 1.25 -17.73
C PRO A 111 -6.98 1.20 -18.94
N VAL A 112 -7.36 0.43 -19.96
CA VAL A 112 -6.58 0.23 -21.20
C VAL A 112 -6.65 1.44 -22.13
N GLN A 113 -5.87 1.41 -23.21
CA GLN A 113 -5.91 2.39 -24.31
C GLN A 113 -7.33 2.89 -24.62
N GLY A 114 -7.52 4.20 -24.49
CA GLY A 114 -8.81 4.86 -24.60
C GLY A 114 -9.17 5.74 -23.39
N PRO A 115 -10.46 6.10 -23.22
CA PRO A 115 -10.90 7.10 -22.25
C PRO A 115 -10.61 6.77 -20.77
N LEU A 116 -10.45 5.50 -20.42
CA LEU A 116 -10.18 5.07 -19.04
C LEU A 116 -8.70 5.17 -18.65
N ARG A 117 -7.78 5.22 -19.63
CA ARG A 117 -6.37 5.49 -19.35
C ARG A 117 -6.21 6.90 -18.76
N PHE A 118 -5.40 7.01 -17.71
CA PHE A 118 -5.18 8.24 -16.91
C PHE A 118 -6.44 8.84 -16.25
N SER A 119 -7.55 8.10 -16.24
CA SER A 119 -8.78 8.51 -15.56
C SER A 119 -8.89 7.80 -14.20
N PRO A 120 -9.67 8.34 -13.24
CA PRO A 120 -10.08 7.58 -12.06
C PRO A 120 -10.68 6.22 -12.45
N PRO A 121 -10.46 5.15 -11.66
CA PRO A 121 -10.97 3.82 -11.98
C PRO A 121 -12.50 3.84 -12.02
N ALA A 122 -13.07 3.34 -13.12
CA ALA A 122 -14.52 3.22 -13.28
C ALA A 122 -15.03 1.91 -12.68
N SER A 123 -16.13 1.95 -11.93
CA SER A 123 -16.77 0.74 -11.39
C SER A 123 -17.20 -0.21 -12.51
N LEU A 124 -17.20 -1.51 -12.23
CA LEU A 124 -17.75 -2.51 -13.15
C LEU A 124 -19.20 -2.20 -13.50
N ASN A 125 -19.50 -2.13 -14.79
CA ASN A 125 -20.83 -1.80 -15.33
C ASN A 125 -21.57 -3.02 -15.92
N THR A 126 -21.00 -4.21 -15.78
CA THR A 126 -21.58 -5.45 -16.30
C THR A 126 -21.82 -6.44 -15.16
N SER A 127 -22.86 -7.26 -15.33
CA SER A 127 -23.12 -8.45 -14.49
C SER A 127 -23.18 -9.67 -15.38
N TRP A 128 -22.87 -10.85 -14.85
CA TRP A 128 -22.87 -12.11 -15.59
C TRP A 128 -23.65 -13.20 -14.86
N THR A 129 -24.10 -14.20 -15.63
CA THR A 129 -24.69 -15.44 -15.12
C THR A 129 -23.63 -16.55 -15.07
N GLY A 130 -23.81 -17.52 -14.18
CA GLY A 130 -22.80 -18.55 -13.93
C GLY A 130 -21.64 -18.06 -13.07
N SER A 131 -20.61 -18.90 -12.95
CA SER A 131 -19.43 -18.62 -12.12
C SER A 131 -18.20 -18.40 -12.99
N ARG A 132 -17.44 -17.33 -12.73
CA ARG A 132 -16.14 -17.07 -13.36
C ARG A 132 -15.02 -17.74 -12.56
N ASP A 133 -13.93 -18.05 -13.24
CA ASP A 133 -12.74 -18.60 -12.61
C ASP A 133 -12.00 -17.51 -11.82
N ALA A 134 -11.62 -17.82 -10.58
CA ALA A 134 -10.82 -17.00 -9.68
C ALA A 134 -9.73 -17.85 -9.02
N THR A 135 -9.14 -18.77 -9.78
CA THR A 135 -8.12 -19.71 -9.28
C THR A 135 -6.68 -19.24 -9.49
N GLN A 136 -6.48 -18.13 -10.22
CA GLN A 136 -5.17 -17.59 -10.58
C GLN A 136 -5.09 -16.08 -10.34
N PHE A 137 -3.90 -15.59 -10.01
CA PHE A 137 -3.66 -14.15 -9.89
C PHE A 137 -3.89 -13.43 -11.23
N GLY A 138 -4.35 -12.18 -11.14
CA GLY A 138 -4.52 -11.31 -12.30
C GLY A 138 -3.18 -10.78 -12.82
N ASN A 139 -3.23 -10.04 -13.93
CA ASN A 139 -2.05 -9.38 -14.49
C ASN A 139 -1.48 -8.35 -13.50
N ILE A 140 -0.16 -8.19 -13.49
CA ILE A 140 0.51 -7.13 -12.74
C ILE A 140 0.50 -5.82 -13.55
N CYS A 141 0.44 -4.68 -12.86
CA CYS A 141 0.43 -3.38 -13.53
C CYS A 141 1.79 -3.05 -14.14
N TYR A 142 1.79 -2.19 -15.16
CA TYR A 142 3.03 -1.57 -15.66
C TYR A 142 3.74 -0.83 -14.53
N GLY A 143 5.02 -1.17 -14.35
CA GLY A 143 5.92 -0.64 -13.35
C GLY A 143 7.37 -1.02 -13.70
N TYR A 144 8.34 -0.46 -12.97
CA TYR A 144 9.76 -0.47 -13.33
C TYR A 144 10.63 -0.78 -12.13
N GLY A 145 11.53 -1.74 -12.23
CA GLY A 145 12.45 -2.08 -11.14
C GLY A 145 12.41 -3.57 -10.81
N ASN A 146 13.13 -3.92 -9.75
CA ASN A 146 13.40 -5.32 -9.42
C ASN A 146 12.15 -6.13 -9.09
N ASP A 147 11.17 -5.54 -8.43
CA ASP A 147 9.96 -6.27 -8.06
C ASP A 147 9.15 -6.62 -9.31
N ASN A 148 8.99 -5.69 -10.25
CA ASN A 148 8.33 -5.97 -11.54
C ASN A 148 9.11 -6.98 -12.37
N ASN A 149 10.43 -6.86 -12.43
CA ASN A 149 11.29 -7.81 -13.16
C ASN A 149 11.19 -9.22 -12.57
N ARG A 150 11.20 -9.34 -11.24
CA ARG A 150 11.04 -10.61 -10.53
C ARG A 150 9.68 -11.23 -10.81
N LEU A 151 8.60 -10.45 -10.68
CA LEU A 151 7.25 -10.95 -10.95
C LEU A 151 7.10 -11.40 -12.42
N ALA A 152 7.67 -10.66 -13.37
CA ALA A 152 7.70 -11.08 -14.77
C ALA A 152 8.50 -12.39 -14.97
N ALA A 153 9.64 -12.54 -14.28
CA ALA A 153 10.44 -13.76 -14.31
C ALA A 153 9.73 -14.98 -13.70
N LEU A 154 8.83 -14.75 -12.72
CA LEU A 154 7.92 -15.75 -12.17
C LEU A 154 6.74 -16.10 -13.11
N GLY A 155 6.67 -15.47 -14.29
CA GLY A 155 5.67 -15.75 -15.32
C GLY A 155 4.41 -14.88 -15.23
N PHE A 156 4.35 -13.89 -14.33
CA PHE A 156 3.22 -12.97 -14.27
C PHE A 156 3.23 -12.00 -15.45
N LYS A 157 2.09 -11.88 -16.12
CA LYS A 157 1.94 -10.97 -17.27
C LYS A 157 1.78 -9.53 -16.81
N ILE A 158 2.57 -8.62 -17.38
CA ILE A 158 2.41 -7.17 -17.23
C ILE A 158 1.32 -6.67 -18.19
N SER A 159 0.37 -5.87 -17.70
CA SER A 159 -0.71 -5.30 -18.53
C SER A 159 -1.29 -4.00 -17.95
N GLU A 160 -1.97 -3.21 -18.81
CA GLU A 160 -2.85 -2.12 -18.35
C GLU A 160 -4.15 -2.67 -17.74
N ASP A 161 -4.59 -3.85 -18.19
CA ASP A 161 -5.68 -4.60 -17.57
C ASP A 161 -5.17 -5.34 -16.34
N CYS A 162 -4.85 -4.59 -15.29
CA CYS A 162 -4.22 -5.09 -14.08
C CYS A 162 -5.06 -4.92 -12.81
N LEU A 163 -6.19 -4.19 -12.85
CA LEU A 163 -7.00 -3.85 -11.68
C LEU A 163 -7.79 -5.04 -11.15
N SER A 164 -7.07 -5.92 -10.47
CA SER A 164 -7.54 -7.16 -9.88
C SER A 164 -7.37 -7.20 -8.36
N ILE A 165 -8.22 -7.98 -7.69
CA ILE A 165 -8.28 -8.19 -6.25
C ILE A 165 -8.19 -9.68 -5.94
N ASN A 166 -7.52 -10.00 -4.85
CA ASN A 166 -7.30 -11.36 -4.34
C ASN A 166 -7.83 -11.44 -2.91
N VAL A 167 -8.62 -12.47 -2.61
CA VAL A 167 -9.20 -12.71 -1.29
C VAL A 167 -8.79 -14.09 -0.83
N VAL A 168 -8.19 -14.15 0.37
CA VAL A 168 -7.85 -15.39 1.06
C VAL A 168 -8.62 -15.42 2.38
N ARG A 169 -9.30 -16.54 2.66
CA ARG A 169 -10.09 -16.70 3.90
C ARG A 169 -9.93 -18.09 4.49
N PRO A 170 -10.14 -18.28 5.79
CA PRO A 170 -10.24 -19.62 6.38
C PRO A 170 -11.57 -20.29 5.97
N SER A 171 -11.53 -21.56 5.56
CA SER A 171 -12.66 -22.24 4.90
C SER A 171 -13.83 -22.58 5.82
N ASN A 172 -13.60 -22.72 7.13
CA ASN A 172 -14.64 -23.12 8.09
C ASN A 172 -15.52 -21.96 8.61
N TYR A 173 -15.43 -20.77 8.01
CA TYR A 173 -16.03 -19.54 8.52
C TYR A 173 -17.02 -18.87 7.54
N THR A 174 -17.59 -19.64 6.60
CA THR A 174 -18.46 -19.10 5.55
C THR A 174 -19.71 -18.38 6.05
N ASP A 175 -20.20 -18.74 7.25
CA ASP A 175 -21.42 -18.18 7.84
C ASP A 175 -21.14 -17.06 8.87
N GLN A 176 -19.87 -16.64 9.01
CA GLN A 176 -19.45 -15.63 9.98
C GLN A 176 -18.96 -14.35 9.29
N SER A 177 -19.24 -13.21 9.91
CA SER A 177 -18.75 -11.91 9.45
C SER A 177 -17.38 -11.64 10.07
N LEU A 178 -16.32 -11.98 9.33
CA LEU A 178 -14.93 -11.86 9.80
C LEU A 178 -14.34 -10.45 9.54
N PRO A 179 -13.45 -9.96 10.42
CA PRO A 179 -12.61 -8.79 10.15
C PRO A 179 -11.74 -8.96 8.90
N VAL A 180 -11.45 -7.83 8.22
CA VAL A 180 -10.78 -7.83 6.91
C VAL A 180 -9.47 -7.04 7.00
N ALA A 181 -8.36 -7.69 6.66
CA ALA A 181 -7.06 -7.05 6.47
C ALA A 181 -6.86 -6.75 4.98
N VAL A 182 -6.72 -5.48 4.63
CA VAL A 182 -6.54 -5.03 3.24
C VAL A 182 -5.13 -4.51 3.05
N TYR A 183 -4.29 -5.28 2.35
CA TYR A 183 -2.89 -4.92 2.10
C TYR A 183 -2.70 -4.10 0.83
N ILE A 184 -1.95 -3.01 0.96
CA ILE A 184 -1.48 -2.14 -0.11
C ILE A 184 0.05 -2.33 -0.20
N TYR A 185 0.53 -2.89 -1.31
CA TYR A 185 1.96 -3.16 -1.48
C TYR A 185 2.78 -1.87 -1.65
N GLY A 186 4.06 -1.96 -1.27
CA GLY A 186 5.07 -0.91 -1.49
C GLY A 186 5.81 -1.08 -2.82
N GLY A 187 6.79 -0.22 -3.07
CA GLY A 187 7.57 -0.22 -4.31
C GLY A 187 7.79 1.17 -4.90
N GLY A 188 7.98 2.18 -4.04
CA GLY A 188 8.23 3.57 -4.46
C GLY A 188 7.13 4.20 -5.34
N TYR A 189 5.95 3.58 -5.40
CA TYR A 189 4.86 3.87 -6.34
C TYR A 189 5.17 3.64 -7.83
N PHE A 190 6.28 3.00 -8.16
CA PHE A 190 6.66 2.74 -9.55
C PHE A 190 6.87 1.25 -9.83
N GLN A 191 6.92 0.39 -8.81
CA GLN A 191 6.98 -1.07 -8.94
C GLN A 191 6.09 -1.80 -7.91
N GLY A 192 6.01 -3.12 -8.06
CA GLY A 192 5.32 -4.04 -7.17
C GLY A 192 4.06 -4.66 -7.78
N GLY A 193 3.51 -5.65 -7.08
CA GLY A 193 2.26 -6.32 -7.47
C GLY A 193 1.69 -7.18 -6.36
N SER A 194 0.36 -7.28 -6.31
CA SER A 194 -0.36 -8.05 -5.28
C SER A 194 -0.20 -9.57 -5.38
N ALA A 195 0.39 -10.05 -6.48
CA ALA A 195 0.70 -11.45 -6.73
C ALA A 195 2.09 -11.87 -6.23
N ASP A 196 2.84 -10.96 -5.59
CA ASP A 196 4.15 -11.29 -5.03
C ASP A 196 4.02 -12.36 -3.94
N PRO A 197 4.68 -13.53 -4.10
CA PRO A 197 4.64 -14.60 -3.10
C PRO A 197 5.09 -14.17 -1.70
N ARG A 198 5.96 -13.16 -1.59
CA ARG A 198 6.43 -12.60 -0.29
C ARG A 198 5.32 -11.92 0.51
N LEU A 199 4.17 -11.65 -0.11
CA LEU A 199 3.01 -10.97 0.47
C LEU A 199 1.84 -11.95 0.72
N ASN A 200 2.15 -13.24 0.83
CA ASN A 200 1.16 -14.28 0.95
C ASN A 200 0.47 -14.29 2.33
N PHE A 201 -0.85 -14.11 2.34
CA PHE A 201 -1.67 -14.09 3.56
C PHE A 201 -1.82 -15.44 4.28
N SER A 202 -1.34 -16.54 3.69
CA SER A 202 -1.53 -17.91 4.20
C SER A 202 -1.19 -18.06 5.69
N SER A 203 0.03 -17.64 6.06
CA SER A 203 0.55 -17.87 7.41
C SER A 203 -0.09 -16.93 8.43
N ILE A 204 -0.24 -15.64 8.12
CA ILE A 204 -0.95 -14.72 9.02
C ILE A 204 -2.41 -15.14 9.26
N ILE A 205 -3.11 -15.67 8.24
CA ILE A 205 -4.47 -16.22 8.44
C ILE A 205 -4.43 -17.47 9.31
N ARG A 206 -3.51 -18.40 9.07
CA ARG A 206 -3.31 -19.60 9.91
C ARG A 206 -3.10 -19.21 11.37
N ASP A 207 -2.20 -18.26 11.62
CA ASP A 207 -1.87 -17.79 12.96
C ASP A 207 -3.03 -17.05 13.61
N SER A 208 -3.78 -16.26 12.84
CA SER A 208 -5.02 -15.62 13.30
C SER A 208 -6.07 -16.63 13.79
N VAL A 209 -6.24 -17.73 13.07
CA VAL A 209 -7.19 -18.81 13.43
C VAL A 209 -6.70 -19.53 14.69
N ALA A 210 -5.40 -19.87 14.74
CA ALA A 210 -4.80 -20.51 15.91
C ALA A 210 -4.94 -19.64 17.18
N ALA A 211 -4.87 -18.32 17.02
CA ALA A 211 -5.04 -17.37 18.11
C ALA A 211 -6.52 -17.02 18.42
N GLY A 212 -7.50 -17.67 17.77
CA GLY A 212 -8.92 -17.43 18.00
C GLY A 212 -9.43 -16.08 17.47
N LYS A 213 -8.71 -15.46 16.54
CA LYS A 213 -9.01 -14.16 15.90
C LYS A 213 -9.02 -14.29 14.37
N PRO A 214 -9.85 -15.17 13.78
CA PRO A 214 -9.84 -15.41 12.34
C PRO A 214 -10.08 -14.12 11.55
N ILE A 215 -9.25 -13.88 10.53
CA ILE A 215 -9.37 -12.73 9.61
C ILE A 215 -9.49 -13.18 8.15
N ILE A 216 -9.94 -12.27 7.29
CA ILE A 216 -9.85 -12.38 5.84
C ILE A 216 -8.69 -11.50 5.36
N GLY A 217 -7.82 -12.05 4.51
CA GLY A 217 -6.75 -11.31 3.86
C GLY A 217 -7.17 -10.87 2.46
N VAL A 218 -6.92 -9.60 2.14
CA VAL A 218 -7.20 -9.05 0.81
C VAL A 218 -5.99 -8.29 0.30
N SER A 219 -5.56 -8.61 -0.92
CA SER A 219 -4.56 -7.84 -1.67
C SER A 219 -5.13 -7.43 -3.02
N PHE A 220 -4.63 -6.35 -3.61
CA PHE A 220 -5.13 -5.87 -4.90
C PHE A 220 -4.08 -5.04 -5.63
N ASN A 221 -4.21 -4.98 -6.95
CA ASN A 221 -3.36 -4.15 -7.79
C ASN A 221 -3.89 -2.72 -7.89
N TYR A 222 -2.97 -1.77 -7.86
CA TYR A 222 -3.21 -0.38 -8.20
C TYR A 222 -2.20 0.06 -9.28
N ARG A 223 -2.57 1.04 -10.09
CA ARG A 223 -1.67 1.57 -11.13
C ARG A 223 -0.43 2.19 -10.48
N LEU A 224 0.67 2.22 -11.22
CA LEU A 224 1.96 2.71 -10.78
C LEU A 224 2.49 3.78 -11.74
N SER A 225 3.49 4.53 -11.31
CA SER A 225 4.17 5.56 -12.10
C SER A 225 3.19 6.57 -12.71
N ALA A 226 3.43 7.04 -13.92
CA ALA A 226 2.54 7.99 -14.59
C ALA A 226 1.14 7.41 -14.93
N PHE A 227 0.92 6.09 -14.82
CA PHE A 227 -0.37 5.47 -15.16
C PHE A 227 -1.45 5.75 -14.11
N GLY A 228 -1.06 6.08 -12.88
CA GLY A 228 -1.95 6.49 -11.80
C GLY A 228 -1.55 5.93 -10.43
N PHE A 229 -2.34 6.27 -9.41
CA PHE A 229 -2.17 5.81 -8.02
C PHE A 229 -3.51 5.26 -7.49
N LEU A 230 -3.52 4.82 -6.23
CA LEU A 230 -4.71 4.34 -5.54
C LEU A 230 -5.83 5.40 -5.52
N GLY A 231 -7.03 5.05 -6.01
CA GLY A 231 -8.23 5.89 -5.98
C GLY A 231 -9.27 5.41 -4.95
N GLU A 232 -10.30 6.23 -4.68
CA GLU A 232 -11.45 5.83 -3.85
C GLU A 232 -12.20 4.67 -4.49
N ASN A 233 -12.01 3.43 -4.04
CA ASN A 233 -12.96 2.32 -4.30
C ASN A 233 -12.68 1.13 -3.37
N ILE A 234 -12.54 1.38 -2.06
CA ILE A 234 -12.32 0.30 -1.09
C ILE A 234 -13.62 -0.40 -0.62
N ALA A 235 -14.77 -0.11 -1.24
CA ALA A 235 -16.08 -0.58 -0.77
C ALA A 235 -16.47 -2.02 -1.18
N ALA A 236 -15.61 -2.74 -1.92
CA ALA A 236 -15.93 -4.03 -2.54
C ALA A 236 -15.33 -5.29 -1.86
N PHE A 237 -14.83 -5.17 -0.63
CA PHE A 237 -13.99 -6.18 0.02
C PHE A 237 -14.89 -7.15 0.79
N GLY A 238 -14.74 -8.46 0.54
CA GLY A 238 -15.51 -9.49 1.24
C GLY A 238 -15.18 -9.54 2.74
N GLY A 239 -16.15 -9.92 3.58
CA GLY A 239 -16.04 -9.92 5.04
C GLY A 239 -17.00 -8.93 5.70
N ASP A 240 -16.74 -8.56 6.95
CA ASP A 240 -17.50 -7.50 7.63
C ASP A 240 -17.02 -6.12 7.14
N PRO A 241 -17.80 -5.38 6.34
CA PRO A 241 -17.39 -4.08 5.81
C PRO A 241 -17.23 -3.03 6.92
N THR A 242 -17.77 -3.27 8.12
CA THR A 242 -17.57 -2.39 9.29
C THR A 242 -16.27 -2.69 10.03
N LYS A 243 -15.56 -3.76 9.66
CA LYS A 243 -14.33 -4.23 10.31
C LYS A 243 -13.14 -4.34 9.37
N VAL A 244 -13.04 -3.41 8.43
CA VAL A 244 -11.91 -3.28 7.52
C VAL A 244 -10.76 -2.56 8.21
N THR A 245 -9.56 -3.15 8.17
CA THR A 245 -8.30 -2.50 8.51
C THR A 245 -7.43 -2.45 7.26
N ILE A 246 -7.04 -1.25 6.85
CA ILE A 246 -6.09 -1.06 5.74
C ILE A 246 -4.66 -1.09 6.28
N PHE A 247 -3.75 -1.75 5.58
CA PHE A 247 -2.34 -1.72 5.93
C PHE A 247 -1.42 -1.77 4.72
N GLY A 248 -0.19 -1.29 4.89
CA GLY A 248 0.82 -1.33 3.84
C GLY A 248 2.21 -1.06 4.39
N ASN A 249 3.21 -1.33 3.56
CA ASN A 249 4.60 -1.00 3.81
C ASN A 249 5.12 0.03 2.79
N SER A 250 6.06 0.89 3.19
CA SER A 250 6.71 1.85 2.28
C SER A 250 5.68 2.71 1.55
N ALA A 251 5.77 2.88 0.23
CA ALA A 251 4.75 3.53 -0.60
C ALA A 251 3.29 3.05 -0.33
N GLY A 252 3.10 1.78 0.05
CA GLY A 252 1.82 1.26 0.51
C GLY A 252 1.38 1.82 1.87
N ALA A 253 2.32 1.97 2.82
CA ALA A 253 2.10 2.68 4.09
C ALA A 253 1.82 4.18 3.87
N GLY A 254 2.50 4.80 2.90
CA GLY A 254 2.19 6.15 2.42
C GLY A 254 0.78 6.24 1.81
N SER A 255 0.36 5.21 1.08
CA SER A 255 -1.01 5.11 0.54
C SER A 255 -2.07 4.95 1.63
N VAL A 256 -1.80 4.18 2.69
CA VAL A 256 -2.63 4.16 3.91
C VAL A 256 -2.74 5.57 4.49
N GLY A 257 -1.62 6.28 4.59
CA GLY A 257 -1.60 7.68 5.02
C GLY A 257 -2.40 8.62 4.12
N ALA A 258 -2.35 8.43 2.80
CA ALA A 258 -3.15 9.19 1.85
C ALA A 258 -4.65 8.91 2.03
N GLN A 259 -5.07 7.67 2.29
CA GLN A 259 -6.47 7.34 2.58
C GLN A 259 -6.95 7.98 3.90
N LEU A 260 -6.10 8.03 4.94
CA LEU A 260 -6.40 8.70 6.21
C LEU A 260 -6.60 10.22 6.06
N LEU A 261 -5.98 10.82 5.03
CA LEU A 261 -6.02 12.25 4.75
C LEU A 261 -6.96 12.63 3.61
N ALA A 262 -7.45 11.67 2.85
CA ALA A 262 -8.25 11.92 1.66
C ALA A 262 -9.44 12.84 1.98
N TYR A 263 -9.72 13.77 1.07
CA TYR A 263 -10.83 14.72 1.19
C TYR A 263 -10.85 15.51 2.50
N ASN A 264 -9.66 15.94 2.94
CA ASN A 264 -9.50 16.70 4.18
C ASN A 264 -9.98 15.89 5.42
N GLY A 265 -9.73 14.57 5.41
CA GLY A 265 -10.10 13.65 6.50
C GLY A 265 -11.55 13.21 6.49
N ARG A 266 -12.20 13.16 5.32
CA ARG A 266 -13.57 12.65 5.19
C ARG A 266 -13.61 11.18 5.60
N ASP A 267 -14.43 10.87 6.60
CA ASP A 267 -14.64 9.50 7.07
C ASP A 267 -15.98 8.97 6.57
N ASP A 268 -15.93 8.19 5.49
CA ASP A 268 -17.10 7.50 4.93
C ASP A 268 -17.33 6.12 5.58
N GLY A 269 -16.61 5.79 6.66
CA GLY A 269 -16.69 4.49 7.34
C GLY A 269 -16.12 3.33 6.52
N LEU A 270 -15.21 3.62 5.58
CA LEU A 270 -14.64 2.63 4.66
C LEU A 270 -13.64 1.68 5.33
N PHE A 271 -13.04 2.10 6.43
CA PHE A 271 -12.15 1.33 7.27
C PHE A 271 -12.27 1.83 8.71
N ARG A 272 -12.00 0.94 9.68
CA ARG A 272 -12.06 1.23 11.11
C ARG A 272 -10.69 1.20 11.79
N GLY A 273 -9.63 0.91 11.05
CA GLY A 273 -8.28 0.79 11.56
C GLY A 273 -7.26 0.92 10.43
N ALA A 274 -6.05 1.33 10.79
CA ALA A 274 -4.93 1.48 9.86
C ALA A 274 -3.67 0.84 10.42
N ILE A 275 -2.76 0.40 9.55
CA ILE A 275 -1.39 0.04 9.91
C ILE A 275 -0.41 0.55 8.84
N SER A 276 0.62 1.28 9.25
CA SER A 276 1.65 1.80 8.35
C SER A 276 3.03 1.34 8.80
N GLN A 277 3.71 0.60 7.93
CA GLN A 277 5.05 0.09 8.16
C GLN A 277 6.04 0.88 7.32
N SER A 278 6.92 1.64 7.96
CA SER A 278 7.90 2.47 7.28
C SER A 278 7.26 3.45 6.29
N GLY A 279 6.31 4.24 6.76
CA GLY A 279 5.65 5.30 6.00
C GLY A 279 4.56 5.98 6.83
N ALA A 280 4.18 7.20 6.46
CA ALA A 280 3.31 8.02 7.29
C ALA A 280 2.36 8.90 6.46
N PRO A 281 1.20 9.33 7.01
CA PRO A 281 0.32 10.33 6.40
C PRO A 281 1.01 11.68 6.17
N ALA A 282 2.00 12.02 7.01
CA ALA A 282 2.83 13.20 6.82
C ALA A 282 3.65 13.18 5.50
N GLY A 283 3.69 12.02 4.82
CA GLY A 283 4.47 11.78 3.61
C GLY A 283 5.86 11.23 3.91
N PHE A 284 6.64 11.00 2.86
CA PHE A 284 8.03 10.56 3.00
C PHE A 284 8.99 11.72 3.17
N SER A 285 8.77 12.85 2.49
CA SER A 285 9.69 14.00 2.56
C SER A 285 8.92 15.27 2.94
N PRO A 286 9.38 16.03 3.96
CA PRO A 286 8.76 17.31 4.34
C PRO A 286 8.94 18.39 3.27
N PHE A 287 9.90 18.20 2.35
CA PHE A 287 10.18 19.12 1.24
C PHE A 287 9.84 18.50 -0.11
N SER A 288 8.93 17.52 -0.15
CA SER A 288 8.55 16.84 -1.40
C SER A 288 8.22 17.88 -2.48
N PRO A 289 9.03 17.98 -3.55
CA PRO A 289 8.86 19.01 -4.57
C PRO A 289 7.59 18.78 -5.42
N PHE A 290 6.95 17.62 -5.27
CA PHE A 290 5.78 17.18 -6.03
C PHE A 290 4.46 17.78 -5.54
N LEU A 291 4.47 18.71 -4.59
CA LEU A 291 3.30 19.53 -4.28
C LEU A 291 3.18 20.77 -5.16
N ASP A 292 4.22 21.10 -5.94
CA ASP A 292 4.19 22.22 -6.89
C ASP A 292 3.67 21.77 -8.26
N VAL A 293 2.59 22.42 -8.72
CA VAL A 293 1.98 22.19 -10.03
C VAL A 293 3.00 22.37 -11.15
N ALA A 294 3.91 23.36 -11.03
CA ALA A 294 4.93 23.62 -12.04
C ALA A 294 5.87 22.41 -12.26
N LYS A 295 6.12 21.62 -11.21
CA LYS A 295 6.95 20.42 -11.34
C LYS A 295 6.21 19.27 -12.01
N TRP A 296 4.89 19.16 -11.81
CA TRP A 296 4.05 18.21 -12.54
C TRP A 296 3.90 18.58 -14.01
N ASP A 297 3.82 19.87 -14.32
CA ASP A 297 3.77 20.35 -15.70
C ASP A 297 5.04 19.95 -16.46
N GLU A 298 6.23 20.07 -15.87
CA GLU A 298 7.50 19.62 -16.48
C GLU A 298 7.48 18.11 -16.79
N VAL A 299 7.02 17.27 -15.85
CA VAL A 299 6.91 15.82 -16.04
C VAL A 299 5.92 15.51 -17.16
N TYR A 300 4.76 16.17 -17.14
CA TYR A 300 3.72 16.00 -18.15
C TYR A 300 4.20 16.44 -19.54
N GLU A 301 4.92 17.56 -19.64
CA GLU A 301 5.55 18.04 -20.87
C GLU A 301 6.59 17.04 -21.39
N ASN A 302 7.46 16.50 -20.54
CA ASN A 302 8.44 15.51 -20.95
C ASN A 302 7.79 14.24 -21.50
N ILE A 303 6.73 13.74 -20.86
CA ILE A 303 5.96 12.58 -21.36
C ILE A 303 5.32 12.93 -22.71
N THR A 304 4.64 14.06 -22.81
CA THR A 304 3.95 14.44 -24.06
C THR A 304 4.91 14.67 -25.21
N VAL A 305 6.09 15.26 -24.98
CA VAL A 305 7.14 15.37 -26.00
C VAL A 305 7.66 13.99 -26.38
N GLY A 306 8.00 13.14 -25.41
CA GLY A 306 8.55 11.81 -25.63
C GLY A 306 7.61 10.88 -26.39
N THR A 307 6.30 11.02 -26.21
CA THR A 307 5.29 10.23 -26.94
C THR A 307 4.80 10.88 -28.24
N GLY A 308 5.28 12.08 -28.59
CA GLY A 308 4.79 12.84 -29.75
C GLY A 308 3.39 13.45 -29.57
N CYS A 309 2.94 13.61 -28.32
CA CYS A 309 1.64 14.17 -27.92
C CYS A 309 1.67 15.64 -27.49
N ASN A 310 2.69 16.42 -27.88
CA ASN A 310 2.72 17.87 -27.67
C ASN A 310 1.71 18.59 -28.59
N THR A 311 0.43 18.47 -28.24
CA THR A 311 -0.73 18.96 -28.98
C THR A 311 -1.66 19.74 -28.06
N THR A 312 -2.62 20.46 -28.63
CA THR A 312 -3.64 21.17 -27.84
C THR A 312 -4.54 20.26 -27.00
N ASP A 313 -4.65 18.97 -27.35
CA ASP A 313 -5.36 17.94 -26.57
C ASP A 313 -4.40 16.78 -26.22
N ALA A 314 -3.31 17.14 -25.55
CA ALA A 314 -2.23 16.23 -25.18
C ALA A 314 -2.74 15.00 -24.40
N LEU A 315 -3.71 15.15 -23.50
CA LEU A 315 -4.25 14.05 -22.70
C LEU A 315 -5.00 13.03 -23.56
N ASN A 316 -5.83 13.49 -24.49
CA ASN A 316 -6.52 12.58 -25.41
C ASN A 316 -5.53 11.91 -26.38
N CYS A 317 -4.49 12.61 -26.81
CA CYS A 317 -3.40 11.98 -27.56
C CYS A 317 -2.76 10.85 -26.74
N LEU A 318 -2.33 11.12 -25.50
CA LEU A 318 -1.70 10.15 -24.60
C LEU A 318 -2.58 8.91 -24.33
N ARG A 319 -3.90 9.10 -24.21
CA ARG A 319 -4.87 8.00 -24.06
C ARG A 319 -4.88 7.03 -25.23
N ASN A 320 -4.47 7.48 -26.42
CA ASN A 320 -4.46 6.70 -27.65
C ASN A 320 -3.07 6.22 -28.08
N VAL A 321 -2.00 6.57 -27.36
CA VAL A 321 -0.64 6.08 -27.65
C VAL A 321 -0.58 4.55 -27.43
N PRO A 322 0.05 3.77 -28.31
CA PRO A 322 0.29 2.35 -28.05
C PRO A 322 1.06 2.16 -26.73
N ILE A 323 0.66 1.17 -25.94
CA ILE A 323 1.18 1.03 -24.57
C ILE A 323 2.69 0.80 -24.55
N GLU A 324 3.26 0.14 -25.55
CA GLU A 324 4.69 -0.12 -25.65
C GLU A 324 5.49 1.19 -25.78
N VAL A 325 4.98 2.14 -26.57
CA VAL A 325 5.60 3.47 -26.76
C VAL A 325 5.46 4.29 -25.49
N LEU A 326 4.25 4.35 -24.94
CA LEU A 326 3.97 5.11 -23.72
C LEU A 326 4.80 4.59 -22.55
N ASN A 327 4.83 3.27 -22.36
CA ASN A 327 5.60 2.63 -21.31
C ASN A 327 7.11 2.85 -21.47
N ALA A 328 7.64 2.85 -22.71
CA ALA A 328 9.05 3.15 -22.95
C ALA A 328 9.42 4.58 -22.53
N VAL A 329 8.53 5.56 -22.76
CA VAL A 329 8.71 6.95 -22.34
C VAL A 329 8.57 7.08 -20.82
N VAL A 330 7.56 6.43 -20.23
CA VAL A 330 7.33 6.49 -18.78
C VAL A 330 8.46 5.80 -18.00
N ASN A 331 9.03 4.71 -18.53
CA ASN A 331 10.22 4.03 -17.97
C ASN A 331 11.52 4.85 -18.09
N SER A 332 11.49 6.00 -18.74
CA SER A 332 12.65 6.88 -18.81
C SER A 332 12.71 7.80 -17.59
N THR A 333 13.80 8.57 -17.46
CA THR A 333 13.94 9.62 -16.45
C THR A 333 12.90 10.76 -16.58
N ALA A 334 12.06 10.73 -17.61
CA ALA A 334 10.96 11.69 -17.81
C ALA A 334 9.93 11.66 -16.67
N THR A 335 9.82 10.55 -15.93
CA THR A 335 8.85 10.41 -14.83
C THR A 335 9.57 10.24 -13.49
N SER A 336 10.04 11.36 -12.94
CA SER A 336 10.55 11.36 -11.56
C SER A 336 9.43 10.88 -10.62
N GLY A 337 9.72 9.87 -9.78
CA GLY A 337 8.73 9.16 -8.96
C GLY A 337 7.84 10.08 -8.13
N ALA A 338 6.57 9.70 -7.97
CA ALA A 338 5.58 10.52 -7.26
C ALA A 338 5.70 10.38 -5.75
N SER A 339 5.45 11.46 -5.01
CA SER A 339 5.37 11.46 -3.56
C SER A 339 4.25 12.37 -3.08
N TYR A 340 3.64 12.00 -1.95
CA TYR A 340 2.55 12.72 -1.29
C TYR A 340 2.93 13.01 0.16
N GLY A 341 2.42 14.10 0.73
CA GLY A 341 2.54 14.42 2.15
C GLY A 341 1.82 15.72 2.51
N LEU A 342 0.92 15.69 3.50
CA LEU A 342 0.19 16.88 3.96
C LEU A 342 0.29 17.05 5.49
N GLY A 343 1.51 17.29 5.99
CA GLY A 343 1.75 17.51 7.43
C GLY A 343 0.89 18.64 8.04
N ALA A 344 0.63 19.71 7.28
CA ALA A 344 -0.22 20.82 7.74
C ALA A 344 -1.69 20.43 7.99
N GLN A 345 -2.18 19.36 7.35
CA GLN A 345 -3.53 18.85 7.53
C GLN A 345 -3.65 18.07 8.85
N LEU A 346 -2.63 17.29 9.21
CA LEU A 346 -2.55 16.57 10.48
C LEU A 346 -2.62 17.53 11.67
N ALA A 347 -1.86 18.63 11.62
CA ALA A 347 -1.88 19.66 12.67
C ALA A 347 -3.28 20.24 12.92
N LYS A 348 -4.12 20.32 11.89
CA LYS A 348 -5.50 20.83 11.96
C LYS A 348 -6.52 19.78 12.44
N GLY A 349 -6.09 18.53 12.60
CA GLY A 349 -6.95 17.43 13.02
C GLY A 349 -7.81 16.86 11.89
N ASN A 350 -7.58 17.28 10.64
CA ASN A 350 -8.38 16.90 9.47
C ASN A 350 -7.93 15.54 8.93
N PHE A 351 -8.15 14.48 9.69
CA PHE A 351 -7.83 13.11 9.29
C PHE A 351 -8.83 12.13 9.91
N VAL A 352 -8.99 10.97 9.29
CA VAL A 352 -9.88 9.91 9.77
C VAL A 352 -9.39 9.39 11.13
N LYS A 353 -10.27 9.39 12.13
CA LYS A 353 -9.95 9.11 13.55
C LYS A 353 -10.15 7.64 13.89
N VAL A 354 -9.24 6.79 13.42
CA VAL A 354 -9.26 5.33 13.68
C VAL A 354 -8.03 4.88 14.47
N PRO A 355 -8.14 3.78 15.25
CA PRO A 355 -6.97 3.10 15.81
C PRO A 355 -5.89 2.85 14.76
N TYR A 356 -4.63 3.04 15.14
CA TYR A 356 -3.51 3.02 14.20
C TYR A 356 -2.30 2.29 14.77
N ILE A 357 -1.73 1.34 14.02
CA ILE A 357 -0.33 0.90 14.25
C ILE A 357 0.57 1.68 13.29
N ILE A 358 1.63 2.28 13.79
CA ILE A 358 2.66 2.89 12.93
C ILE A 358 4.06 2.50 13.42
N GLY A 359 4.99 2.31 12.50
CA GLY A 359 6.38 2.06 12.90
C GLY A 359 7.36 2.19 11.77
N HIS A 360 8.63 2.00 12.11
CA HIS A 360 9.75 2.08 11.21
C HIS A 360 10.85 1.09 11.63
N ASN A 361 11.77 0.83 10.72
CA ASN A 361 12.95 0.04 11.01
C ASN A 361 14.04 0.96 11.60
N THR A 362 15.05 0.37 12.23
CA THR A 362 16.10 1.15 12.89
C THR A 362 17.01 1.85 11.88
N ASP A 363 17.35 1.17 10.79
CA ASP A 363 18.35 1.62 9.82
C ASP A 363 17.74 1.97 8.45
N GLU A 364 16.57 2.62 8.46
CA GLU A 364 15.80 2.98 7.24
C GLU A 364 16.66 3.63 6.16
N GLY A 365 17.47 4.61 6.57
CA GLY A 365 18.23 5.42 5.64
C GLY A 365 19.36 4.69 4.91
N SER A 366 19.70 3.46 5.33
CA SER A 366 20.65 2.65 4.58
C SER A 366 20.13 2.34 3.19
N ALA A 367 18.80 2.33 3.00
CA ALA A 367 18.14 2.13 1.72
C ALA A 367 17.87 3.43 0.93
N PHE A 368 17.99 4.60 1.58
CA PHE A 368 17.65 5.91 0.99
C PHE A 368 18.83 6.89 0.86
N ILE A 369 20.03 6.46 1.26
CA ILE A 369 21.25 7.26 1.08
C ILE A 369 21.52 7.51 -0.42
N PRO A 370 21.98 8.71 -0.82
CA PRO A 370 22.31 8.99 -2.21
C PRO A 370 23.24 7.94 -2.84
N GLY A 371 22.89 7.53 -4.05
CA GLY A 371 23.65 6.56 -4.80
C GLY A 371 23.38 5.10 -4.41
N ASN A 372 22.65 4.83 -3.33
CA ASN A 372 22.07 3.50 -3.14
C ASN A 372 20.77 3.42 -3.93
N ASN A 373 20.54 2.32 -4.63
CA ASN A 373 19.34 2.13 -5.43
C ASN A 373 18.67 0.80 -5.03
N PHE A 374 17.40 0.84 -4.62
CA PHE A 374 16.63 -0.39 -4.36
C PHE A 374 16.65 -1.35 -5.56
N ASP A 375 16.81 -0.81 -6.76
CA ASP A 375 16.72 -1.53 -8.02
C ASP A 375 18.02 -2.20 -8.49
N ASN A 376 19.18 -1.99 -7.85
CA ASN A 376 20.42 -2.63 -8.32
C ASN A 376 20.83 -3.86 -7.49
N ALA A 377 20.09 -4.22 -6.44
CA ALA A 377 20.43 -5.28 -5.47
C ALA A 377 21.85 -5.16 -4.87
N THR A 378 22.52 -4.03 -5.11
CA THR A 378 23.87 -3.70 -4.68
C THR A 378 23.72 -2.58 -3.67
N PHE A 379 23.65 -2.96 -2.41
CA PHE A 379 23.59 -2.08 -1.25
C PHE A 379 24.85 -1.21 -1.05
N TYR A 380 25.68 -1.07 -2.08
CA TYR A 380 26.83 -0.17 -2.08
C TYR A 380 26.40 1.17 -2.65
N PRO A 381 26.56 2.28 -1.91
CA PRO A 381 26.28 3.60 -2.45
C PRO A 381 27.21 3.84 -3.64
N THR A 382 26.63 4.09 -4.81
CA THR A 382 27.38 4.43 -6.05
C THR A 382 28.12 5.76 -5.94
N SER A 383 27.77 6.59 -4.95
CA SER A 383 28.46 7.83 -4.58
C SER A 383 28.81 7.82 -3.10
N LYS A 384 30.10 7.67 -2.80
CA LYS A 384 30.66 7.72 -1.43
C LYS A 384 30.56 9.14 -0.85
N ILE A 385 30.02 9.28 0.36
CA ILE A 385 30.05 10.54 1.11
C ILE A 385 31.14 10.42 2.18
N ASP A 386 32.26 11.11 1.95
CA ASP A 386 33.51 10.94 2.71
C ASP A 386 33.92 12.22 3.45
N THR A 387 33.65 13.40 2.90
CA THR A 387 34.07 14.68 3.53
C THR A 387 32.89 15.46 4.09
N ASP A 388 33.16 16.38 5.02
CA ASP A 388 32.16 17.31 5.54
C ASP A 388 31.54 18.15 4.41
N GLU A 389 32.33 18.53 3.40
CA GLU A 389 31.85 19.25 2.21
C GLU A 389 30.84 18.41 1.43
N GLN A 390 31.15 17.14 1.16
CA GLN A 390 30.22 16.22 0.47
C GLN A 390 28.94 16.00 1.29
N PHE A 391 29.03 15.97 2.62
CA PHE A 391 27.84 15.89 3.47
C PHE A 391 27.03 17.19 3.44
N ARG A 392 27.67 18.37 3.39
CA ARG A 392 26.98 19.66 3.19
C ARG A 392 26.30 19.72 1.81
N GLU A 393 26.95 19.21 0.77
CA GLU A 393 26.37 19.08 -0.57
C GLU A 393 25.13 18.17 -0.54
N TYR A 394 25.20 17.05 0.19
CA TYR A 394 24.05 16.18 0.39
C TYR A 394 22.90 16.93 1.09
N ILE A 395 23.15 17.63 2.21
CA ILE A 395 22.11 18.41 2.90
C ILE A 395 21.52 19.48 1.97
N ALA A 396 22.37 20.18 1.22
CA ALA A 396 21.93 21.18 0.25
C ALA A 396 21.05 20.57 -0.87
N SER A 397 21.32 19.31 -1.27
CA SER A 397 20.50 18.59 -2.24
C SER A 397 19.06 18.35 -1.75
N LEU A 398 18.85 18.30 -0.43
CA LEU A 398 17.53 18.20 0.21
C LEU A 398 16.72 19.51 0.14
N LYS A 399 17.25 20.55 -0.52
CA LYS A 399 16.62 21.86 -0.75
C LYS A 399 16.31 22.65 0.53
N ALA A 400 17.01 22.36 1.63
CA ALA A 400 16.99 23.21 2.81
C ALA A 400 17.66 24.57 2.51
N ASN A 401 17.13 25.66 3.08
CA ASN A 401 17.83 26.95 3.05
C ASN A 401 19.13 26.88 3.88
N GLU A 402 20.05 27.81 3.67
CA GLU A 402 21.38 27.79 4.30
C GLU A 402 21.34 27.72 5.83
N THR A 403 20.40 28.43 6.47
CA THR A 403 20.25 28.40 7.94
C THR A 403 19.84 27.01 8.43
N VAL A 404 18.85 26.39 7.78
CA VAL A 404 18.40 25.03 8.10
C VAL A 404 19.49 24.02 7.79
N ALA A 405 20.15 24.13 6.64
CA ALA A 405 21.22 23.24 6.23
C ALA A 405 22.39 23.24 7.22
N SER A 406 22.79 24.44 7.69
CA SER A 406 23.82 24.59 8.72
C SER A 406 23.40 23.94 10.04
N ARG A 407 22.14 24.16 10.47
CA ARG A 407 21.62 23.54 11.69
C ARG A 407 21.55 22.02 11.59
N VAL A 408 21.12 21.48 10.46
CA VAL A 408 21.08 20.02 10.19
C VAL A 408 22.50 19.46 10.24
N PHE A 409 23.48 20.15 9.62
CA PHE A 409 24.87 19.74 9.73
C PHE A 409 25.29 19.61 11.20
N ASP A 410 25.03 20.60 12.05
CA ASP A 410 25.46 20.55 13.45
C ASP A 410 24.72 19.49 14.30
N LEU A 411 23.45 19.20 13.99
CA LEU A 411 22.64 18.23 14.73
C LEU A 411 23.11 16.79 14.51
N TYR A 412 23.40 16.43 13.26
CA TYR A 412 23.88 15.10 12.93
C TYR A 412 25.40 15.08 13.13
N ARG A 413 25.88 14.69 14.32
CA ARG A 413 27.33 14.70 14.61
C ARG A 413 28.00 13.44 14.10
N GLN A 414 29.22 13.54 13.61
CA GLN A 414 29.97 12.37 13.19
C GLN A 414 30.31 11.44 14.38
N ASN A 415 30.18 10.12 14.16
CA ASN A 415 30.44 9.06 15.15
C ASN A 415 29.60 9.19 16.44
N ALA A 416 28.40 9.76 16.33
CA ALA A 416 27.52 9.86 17.47
C ALA A 416 26.92 8.47 17.79
N THR A 417 26.91 8.12 19.06
CA THR A 417 26.47 6.80 19.56
C THR A 417 24.98 6.52 19.35
N ASP A 418 24.20 7.55 19.04
CA ASP A 418 22.78 7.51 18.74
C ASP A 418 22.48 7.27 17.25
N GLN A 419 23.48 7.22 16.36
CA GLN A 419 23.27 7.06 14.92
C GLN A 419 22.83 5.66 14.49
N ALA A 420 22.15 5.60 13.33
CA ALA A 420 21.88 4.35 12.64
C ALA A 420 23.16 3.51 12.45
N LEU A 421 23.02 2.19 12.53
CA LEU A 421 24.09 1.21 12.58
C LEU A 421 24.95 1.29 13.86
N ALA A 422 24.37 1.77 14.96
CA ALA A 422 24.97 1.77 16.31
C ALA A 422 25.46 0.38 16.75
N THR A 423 24.87 -0.69 16.22
CA THR A 423 25.30 -2.09 16.42
C THR A 423 26.75 -2.33 15.98
N TYR A 424 27.28 -1.49 15.07
CA TYR A 424 28.62 -1.57 14.51
C TYR A 424 29.39 -0.25 14.67
N PRO A 425 29.61 0.22 15.90
CA PRO A 425 30.14 1.56 16.16
C PRO A 425 31.57 1.74 15.64
N ASP A 426 32.36 0.66 15.62
CA ASP A 426 33.76 0.65 15.18
C ASP A 426 33.94 0.40 13.68
N ASP A 427 32.86 0.12 12.94
CA ASP A 427 32.92 -0.05 11.49
C ASP A 427 33.05 1.33 10.80
N LEU A 428 34.30 1.74 10.61
CA LEU A 428 34.72 2.95 9.91
C LEU A 428 35.13 2.64 8.47
N SER A 429 34.54 1.60 7.84
CA SER A 429 34.95 1.13 6.53
C SER A 429 35.19 2.28 5.55
N ALA A 430 36.44 2.41 5.12
CA ALA A 430 36.86 3.41 4.14
C ALA A 430 36.13 3.22 2.80
N GLU A 431 35.51 2.08 2.55
CA GLU A 431 34.75 1.78 1.34
C GLU A 431 33.37 2.46 1.33
N LEU A 432 32.75 2.65 2.49
CA LEU A 432 31.42 3.26 2.63
C LEU A 432 31.48 4.78 2.76
N GLY A 433 32.62 5.27 3.27
CA GLY A 433 32.89 6.69 3.47
C GLY A 433 32.70 7.16 4.90
N TYR A 434 33.55 8.10 5.27
CA TYR A 434 33.69 8.60 6.63
C TYR A 434 32.41 9.27 7.15
N GLN A 435 31.55 9.78 6.26
CA GLN A 435 30.25 10.38 6.62
C GLN A 435 29.07 9.41 6.47
N TYR A 436 29.31 8.14 6.14
CA TYR A 436 28.24 7.18 5.83
C TYR A 436 27.17 7.07 6.92
N LYS A 437 27.55 6.82 8.18
CA LYS A 437 26.59 6.69 9.29
C LYS A 437 25.74 7.93 9.49
N ARG A 438 26.35 9.10 9.34
CA ARG A 438 25.68 10.41 9.43
C ARG A 438 24.68 10.59 8.29
N ALA A 439 25.07 10.23 7.07
CA ALA A 439 24.22 10.29 5.89
C ALA A 439 23.07 9.28 5.93
N VAL A 440 23.31 8.05 6.37
CA VAL A 440 22.29 7.02 6.61
C VAL A 440 21.29 7.50 7.67
N THR A 441 21.78 8.03 8.80
CA THR A 441 20.90 8.54 9.86
C THR A 441 20.01 9.67 9.34
N LEU A 442 20.61 10.67 8.67
CA LEU A 442 19.86 11.77 8.06
C LEU A 442 18.86 11.27 7.02
N ALA A 443 19.23 10.32 6.16
CA ALA A 443 18.33 9.77 5.15
C ALA A 443 17.13 9.05 5.79
N GLY A 444 17.33 8.30 6.87
CA GLY A 444 16.26 7.57 7.56
C GLY A 444 15.31 8.52 8.28
N ASP A 445 15.86 9.46 9.03
CA ASP A 445 15.10 10.51 9.71
C ASP A 445 14.28 11.33 8.74
N PHE A 446 14.91 11.76 7.64
CA PHE A 446 14.27 12.58 6.63
C PHE A 446 13.12 11.86 5.91
N ASN A 447 13.31 10.58 5.53
CA ASN A 447 12.37 9.88 4.65
C ASN A 447 11.26 9.12 5.40
N ILE A 448 11.51 8.64 6.61
CA ILE A 448 10.62 7.65 7.27
C ILE A 448 10.40 7.97 8.75
N ILE A 449 11.48 8.11 9.52
CA ILE A 449 11.43 8.10 10.98
C ILE A 449 10.76 9.38 11.50
N ALA A 450 11.20 10.57 11.08
CA ALA A 450 10.61 11.83 11.55
C ALA A 450 9.13 12.00 11.13
N PRO A 451 8.70 11.68 9.89
CA PRO A 451 7.29 11.66 9.53
C PRO A 451 6.44 10.71 10.39
N THR A 452 7.00 9.54 10.75
CA THR A 452 6.35 8.57 11.62
C THR A 452 6.18 9.12 13.04
N HIS A 453 7.22 9.76 13.59
CA HIS A 453 7.18 10.42 14.91
C HIS A 453 6.13 11.53 14.94
N TYR A 454 6.15 12.41 13.94
CA TYR A 454 5.20 13.51 13.85
C TYR A 454 3.76 13.00 13.79
N THR A 455 3.52 11.94 13.03
CA THR A 455 2.19 11.32 12.93
C THR A 455 1.72 10.76 14.28
N ALA A 456 2.58 10.03 15.00
CA ALA A 456 2.26 9.48 16.31
C ALA A 456 1.91 10.59 17.32
N GLN A 457 2.67 11.68 17.32
CA GLN A 457 2.41 12.86 18.14
C GLN A 457 1.06 13.50 17.80
N MET A 458 0.68 13.59 16.52
CA MET A 458 -0.61 14.13 16.12
C MET A 458 -1.76 13.22 16.56
N TRP A 459 -1.65 11.90 16.43
CA TRP A 459 -2.68 10.97 16.93
C TRP A 459 -2.89 11.08 18.44
N ALA A 460 -1.80 11.12 19.21
CA ALA A 460 -1.85 11.33 20.66
C ALA A 460 -2.49 12.69 21.01
N ALA A 461 -2.11 13.78 20.34
CA ALA A 461 -2.67 15.11 20.57
C ALA A 461 -4.19 15.19 20.31
N TYR A 462 -4.73 14.31 19.45
CA TYR A 462 -6.16 14.21 19.15
C TYR A 462 -6.86 13.06 19.91
N ASN A 463 -6.22 12.46 20.92
CA ASN A 463 -6.75 11.35 21.72
C ASN A 463 -7.24 10.15 20.87
N VAL A 464 -6.54 9.85 19.78
CA VAL A 464 -6.83 8.68 18.93
C VAL A 464 -5.86 7.54 19.31
N PRO A 465 -6.35 6.32 19.57
CA PRO A 465 -5.48 5.19 19.90
C PRO A 465 -4.42 4.95 18.83
N LEU A 466 -3.15 4.94 19.24
CA LEU A 466 -2.04 4.59 18.36
C LEU A 466 -1.04 3.71 19.10
N TYR A 467 -0.53 2.69 18.40
CA TYR A 467 0.54 1.82 18.86
C TYR A 467 1.76 2.05 17.97
N LYS A 468 2.86 2.49 18.57
CA LYS A 468 4.10 2.78 17.83
C LYS A 468 5.11 1.65 17.99
N TYR A 469 5.80 1.25 16.92
CA TYR A 469 6.92 0.32 17.02
C TYR A 469 8.19 0.79 16.31
N ARG A 470 9.32 0.24 16.77
CA ARG A 470 10.59 0.23 16.08
C ARG A 470 11.02 -1.22 15.82
N TRP A 471 11.43 -1.53 14.61
CA TRP A 471 11.93 -2.86 14.25
C TRP A 471 13.45 -2.85 14.19
N ASP A 472 14.08 -3.71 14.99
CA ASP A 472 15.52 -3.75 15.21
C ASP A 472 16.06 -5.19 15.09
N VAL A 473 15.88 -5.74 13.89
CA VAL A 473 16.27 -7.12 13.59
C VAL A 473 17.14 -7.13 12.33
N ILE A 474 18.28 -7.81 12.40
CA ILE A 474 19.16 -7.97 11.23
C ILE A 474 18.91 -9.36 10.65
N VAL A 475 18.34 -9.42 9.45
CA VAL A 475 18.10 -10.67 8.69
C VAL A 475 19.37 -11.17 7.99
N SER A 476 19.34 -12.40 7.50
CA SER A 476 20.42 -12.96 6.68
C SER A 476 20.39 -12.44 5.24
N GLY A 477 21.51 -12.61 4.52
CA GLY A 477 21.63 -12.22 3.11
C GLY A 477 21.94 -10.75 2.85
N LEU A 478 22.11 -9.94 3.89
CA LEU A 478 22.44 -8.53 3.77
C LEU A 478 23.85 -8.25 4.31
N PRO A 479 24.59 -7.31 3.69
CA PRO A 479 25.85 -6.84 4.25
C PRO A 479 25.66 -6.25 5.64
N ARG A 480 26.65 -6.45 6.51
CA ARG A 480 26.63 -6.00 7.91
C ARG A 480 26.26 -4.52 8.06
N TYR A 481 26.80 -3.67 7.20
CA TYR A 481 26.63 -2.21 7.25
C TYR A 481 25.25 -1.71 6.78
N ILE A 482 24.31 -2.61 6.47
CA ILE A 482 22.93 -2.27 6.10
C ILE A 482 21.98 -2.37 7.30
N GLY A 483 22.36 -3.15 8.32
CA GLY A 483 21.60 -3.23 9.57
C GLY A 483 20.14 -3.68 9.40
N ALA A 484 19.27 -3.17 10.26
CA ALA A 484 17.83 -3.35 10.22
C ALA A 484 17.20 -2.37 9.20
N THR A 485 17.49 -2.61 7.92
CA THR A 485 17.10 -1.74 6.80
C THR A 485 15.62 -1.82 6.45
N HIS A 486 15.17 -0.91 5.59
CA HIS A 486 13.79 -0.77 5.11
C HIS A 486 13.18 -2.08 4.57
N ALA A 487 11.88 -2.26 4.84
CA ALA A 487 11.01 -3.34 4.33
C ALA A 487 11.34 -4.77 4.79
N LYS A 488 12.32 -4.97 5.68
CA LYS A 488 12.72 -6.32 6.15
C LYS A 488 11.79 -6.91 7.21
N GLU A 489 10.96 -6.09 7.84
CA GLU A 489 9.92 -6.51 8.77
C GLU A 489 8.72 -7.18 8.07
N ILE A 490 8.50 -6.93 6.77
CA ILE A 490 7.40 -7.52 5.98
C ILE A 490 7.42 -9.05 6.09
N PHE A 491 8.60 -9.66 5.98
CA PHE A 491 8.80 -11.10 6.11
C PHE A 491 8.17 -11.65 7.41
N PHE A 492 8.32 -10.92 8.51
CA PHE A 492 7.80 -11.31 9.82
C PHE A 492 6.30 -11.02 9.97
N VAL A 493 5.81 -9.94 9.36
CA VAL A 493 4.37 -9.60 9.40
C VAL A 493 3.52 -10.65 8.67
N PHE A 494 3.99 -11.13 7.51
CA PHE A 494 3.29 -12.18 6.76
C PHE A 494 3.61 -13.60 7.26
N ASP A 495 4.55 -13.73 8.20
CA ASP A 495 5.12 -15.01 8.62
C ASP A 495 5.49 -15.89 7.40
N ASP A 496 6.32 -15.33 6.52
CA ASP A 496 6.66 -15.99 5.29
C ASP A 496 7.57 -17.20 5.54
N GLN A 497 7.04 -18.39 5.26
CA GLN A 497 7.72 -19.66 5.45
C GLN A 497 8.30 -20.21 4.13
N SER A 498 8.11 -19.51 3.00
CA SER A 498 8.64 -19.94 1.72
C SER A 498 10.14 -19.65 1.63
N ARG A 499 10.91 -20.66 1.23
CA ARG A 499 12.37 -20.52 1.04
C ARG A 499 12.73 -20.12 -0.38
N ASP A 500 11.95 -20.59 -1.34
CA ASP A 500 12.25 -20.49 -2.77
C ASP A 500 12.06 -19.06 -3.31
N ASP A 501 11.47 -18.17 -2.52
CA ASP A 501 11.21 -16.78 -2.89
C ASP A 501 12.42 -15.85 -2.67
N TYR A 502 13.52 -16.36 -2.09
CA TYR A 502 14.67 -15.56 -1.67
C TYR A 502 15.99 -16.15 -2.19
N ASP A 503 16.88 -15.28 -2.70
CA ASP A 503 18.26 -15.67 -3.02
C ASP A 503 19.01 -16.17 -1.78
N VAL A 504 18.79 -15.48 -0.66
CA VAL A 504 19.23 -15.88 0.68
C VAL A 504 18.04 -15.78 1.61
N TRP A 505 17.65 -16.92 2.19
CA TRP A 505 16.50 -16.97 3.09
C TRP A 505 16.72 -16.05 4.31
N PRO A 506 15.78 -15.14 4.65
CA PRO A 506 15.98 -14.14 5.72
C PRO A 506 16.33 -14.72 7.10
N LEU A 507 15.93 -15.96 7.36
CA LEU A 507 16.20 -16.68 8.60
C LEU A 507 17.37 -17.69 8.51
N GLN A 508 18.12 -17.72 7.40
CA GLN A 508 19.26 -18.61 7.24
C GLN A 508 20.26 -18.41 8.39
N ASP A 509 20.66 -19.49 9.06
CA ASP A 509 21.60 -19.47 10.19
C ASP A 509 21.16 -18.57 11.37
N LYS A 510 19.87 -18.20 11.45
CA LYS A 510 19.31 -17.48 12.60
C LYS A 510 18.78 -18.46 13.64
N PRO A 511 18.79 -18.09 14.94
CA PRO A 511 18.19 -18.90 15.99
C PRO A 511 16.67 -19.01 15.82
N GLN A 512 16.08 -20.04 16.43
CA GLN A 512 14.63 -20.31 16.41
C GLN A 512 13.78 -19.09 16.84
N SER A 513 14.32 -18.22 17.69
CA SER A 513 13.66 -16.99 18.14
C SER A 513 13.21 -16.08 17.00
N PHE A 514 13.84 -16.13 15.81
CA PHE A 514 13.42 -15.36 14.65
C PHE A 514 12.14 -15.92 14.02
N SER A 515 12.02 -17.24 13.93
CA SER A 515 10.78 -17.89 13.46
C SER A 515 9.63 -17.66 14.46
N GLU A 516 9.93 -17.71 15.75
CA GLU A 516 8.95 -17.36 16.80
C GLU A 516 8.52 -15.90 16.71
N LEU A 517 9.46 -14.99 16.46
CA LEU A 517 9.18 -13.57 16.27
C LEU A 517 8.24 -13.32 15.09
N ALA A 518 8.37 -14.07 13.99
CA ALA A 518 7.49 -13.94 12.83
C ALA A 518 6.04 -14.28 13.21
N SER A 519 5.82 -15.41 13.90
CA SER A 519 4.48 -15.77 14.38
C SER A 519 3.92 -14.78 15.42
N ILE A 520 4.77 -14.25 16.31
CA ILE A 520 4.40 -13.19 17.27
C ILE A 520 3.91 -11.93 16.53
N MET A 521 4.65 -11.46 15.54
CA MET A 521 4.30 -10.27 14.76
C MET A 521 3.02 -10.50 13.95
N ALA A 522 2.94 -11.61 13.20
CA ALA A 522 1.74 -11.96 12.45
C ALA A 522 0.49 -12.02 13.35
N THR A 523 0.61 -12.63 14.53
CA THR A 523 -0.48 -12.71 15.51
C THR A 523 -0.87 -11.33 16.06
N ALA A 524 0.10 -10.45 16.37
CA ALA A 524 -0.19 -9.11 16.86
C ALA A 524 -0.91 -8.24 15.81
N TRP A 525 -0.48 -8.32 14.54
CA TRP A 525 -1.14 -7.64 13.43
C TRP A 525 -2.56 -8.18 13.22
N ALA A 526 -2.74 -9.50 13.20
CA ALA A 526 -4.06 -10.12 13.07
C ALA A 526 -4.99 -9.76 14.25
N SER A 527 -4.44 -9.70 15.47
CA SER A 527 -5.16 -9.29 16.69
C SER A 527 -5.66 -7.85 16.58
N PHE A 528 -4.82 -6.95 16.07
CA PHE A 528 -5.22 -5.57 15.80
C PHE A 528 -6.27 -5.46 14.70
N VAL A 529 -6.13 -6.19 13.58
CA VAL A 529 -7.19 -6.25 12.55
C VAL A 529 -8.51 -6.71 13.15
N ALA A 530 -8.47 -7.72 14.01
CA ALA A 530 -9.66 -8.31 14.62
C ALA A 530 -10.32 -7.39 15.65
N THR A 531 -9.56 -6.64 16.43
CA THR A 531 -10.05 -5.98 17.66
C THR A 531 -9.73 -4.49 17.79
N GLY A 532 -8.78 -3.96 17.02
CA GLY A 532 -8.20 -2.63 17.21
C GLY A 532 -7.10 -2.56 18.29
N ASP A 533 -6.71 -3.70 18.88
CA ASP A 533 -5.68 -3.80 19.91
C ASP A 533 -4.71 -4.97 19.64
N PRO A 534 -3.41 -4.72 19.44
CA PRO A 534 -2.43 -5.79 19.24
C PRO A 534 -2.23 -6.66 20.49
N ASN A 535 -2.63 -6.20 21.68
CA ASN A 535 -2.53 -6.92 22.94
C ASN A 535 -3.77 -7.80 23.24
N SER A 536 -4.73 -7.92 22.31
CA SER A 536 -6.00 -8.59 22.59
C SER A 536 -5.91 -10.11 22.79
N ASN A 537 -4.74 -10.70 22.55
CA ASN A 537 -4.38 -12.09 22.90
C ASN A 537 -3.43 -12.17 24.11
N GLY A 538 -3.37 -11.10 24.92
CA GLY A 538 -2.38 -10.90 25.97
C GLY A 538 -1.21 -10.04 25.48
N SER A 539 -0.25 -9.79 26.37
CA SER A 539 0.98 -9.05 26.06
C SER A 539 1.73 -9.68 24.87
N VAL A 540 2.16 -8.86 23.91
CA VAL A 540 2.90 -9.29 22.72
C VAL A 540 4.28 -9.80 23.12
N ASN A 541 4.45 -11.13 23.09
CA ASN A 541 5.63 -11.82 23.62
C ASN A 541 5.92 -11.51 25.10
N GLY A 542 4.88 -11.39 25.92
CA GLY A 542 5.02 -11.08 27.35
C GLY A 542 5.27 -9.60 27.67
N THR A 543 5.42 -8.74 26.66
CA THR A 543 5.56 -7.28 26.81
C THR A 543 4.28 -6.58 26.38
N ASN A 544 3.74 -5.72 27.23
CA ASN A 544 2.59 -4.90 26.85
C ASN A 544 3.01 -3.87 25.78
N TRP A 545 2.28 -3.79 24.68
CA TRP A 545 2.47 -2.74 23.68
C TRP A 545 1.66 -1.51 24.10
N PRO A 546 2.32 -0.45 24.61
CA PRO A 546 1.61 0.72 25.13
C PRO A 546 0.97 1.53 24.01
N LEU A 547 -0.12 2.23 24.36
CA LEU A 547 -0.63 3.32 23.54
C LEU A 547 0.38 4.48 23.56
N TYR A 548 0.67 5.03 22.40
CA TYR A 548 1.46 6.24 22.27
C TYR A 548 0.68 7.42 22.83
N ASN A 549 1.29 8.12 23.79
CA ASN A 549 0.70 9.23 24.52
C ASN A 549 1.83 10.19 24.96
N ASP A 550 1.62 11.00 25.99
CA ASP A 550 2.61 11.96 26.50
C ASP A 550 3.92 11.31 27.01
N PHE A 551 3.90 10.02 27.37
CA PHE A 551 5.11 9.25 27.70
C PHE A 551 5.98 8.95 26.47
N LYS A 552 5.40 9.05 25.27
CA LYS A 552 6.08 8.84 23.98
C LYS A 552 6.90 7.54 23.98
N GLU A 553 6.23 6.41 24.09
CA GLU A 553 6.90 5.11 24.18
C GLU A 553 6.86 4.36 22.84
N ASN A 554 7.98 3.73 22.47
CA ASN A 554 8.08 2.79 21.35
C ASN A 554 8.07 1.36 21.85
N PHE A 555 7.38 0.48 21.13
CA PHE A 555 7.55 -0.96 21.27
C PHE A 555 8.62 -1.46 20.29
N VAL A 556 9.67 -2.12 20.78
CA VAL A 556 10.81 -2.50 19.97
C VAL A 556 10.80 -4.00 19.72
N PHE A 557 10.91 -4.42 18.46
CA PHE A 557 11.12 -5.83 18.09
C PHE A 557 12.61 -6.14 17.93
N THR A 558 13.10 -7.22 18.54
CA THR A 558 14.51 -7.66 18.46
C THR A 558 14.64 -9.15 18.16
N GLY A 559 15.73 -9.58 17.52
CA GLY A 559 15.89 -10.96 17.04
C GLY A 559 16.23 -12.01 18.10
N ASN A 560 16.81 -11.60 19.24
CA ASN A 560 17.38 -12.52 20.24
C ASN A 560 16.53 -12.58 21.52
N VAL A 561 15.23 -12.88 21.35
CA VAL A 561 14.21 -13.31 22.34
C VAL A 561 13.24 -12.31 23.01
N THR A 562 13.16 -11.01 22.69
CA THR A 562 12.08 -10.17 23.28
C THR A 562 11.68 -8.96 22.44
N SER A 563 10.47 -8.50 22.72
CA SER A 563 10.08 -7.11 22.57
C SER A 563 10.28 -6.36 23.89
N HIS A 564 10.59 -5.06 23.82
CA HIS A 564 10.64 -4.20 25.00
C HIS A 564 10.02 -2.84 24.70
N VAL A 565 9.82 -2.04 25.75
CA VAL A 565 9.35 -0.65 25.62
C VAL A 565 10.53 0.28 25.88
N GLU A 566 10.70 1.28 25.03
CA GLU A 566 11.69 2.35 25.19
C GLU A 566 11.01 3.71 25.03
N ASN A 567 11.70 4.78 25.46
CA ASN A 567 11.27 6.13 25.11
C ASN A 567 11.53 6.39 23.63
N ASP A 568 10.62 7.13 23.01
CA ASP A 568 10.70 7.63 21.64
C ASP A 568 11.47 8.95 21.59
N ASP A 569 12.73 8.92 22.04
CA ASP A 569 13.64 10.06 22.12
C ASP A 569 14.79 9.99 21.09
N THR A 570 14.74 9.04 20.16
CA THR A 570 15.73 8.90 19.09
C THR A 570 15.91 10.22 18.33
N HIS A 571 17.16 10.68 18.29
CA HIS A 571 17.62 11.89 17.59
C HIS A 571 16.93 13.22 17.99
N SER A 572 16.34 13.35 19.19
CA SER A 572 15.58 14.54 19.61
C SER A 572 16.39 15.85 19.78
N GLY A 573 17.66 15.89 19.38
CA GLY A 573 18.58 17.01 19.62
C GLY A 573 18.87 17.22 21.11
N PRO A 574 19.86 18.05 21.47
CA PRO A 574 20.27 18.22 22.86
C PRO A 574 19.27 19.12 23.59
N HIS A 575 18.29 18.54 24.27
CA HIS A 575 17.62 19.17 25.40
C HIS A 575 17.38 18.17 26.54
N HIS A 576 18.09 18.44 27.64
CA HIS A 576 17.85 17.94 28.99
C HIS A 576 17.84 16.42 29.21
N HIS A 577 19.05 15.85 29.31
CA HIS A 577 19.30 14.98 30.45
C HIS A 577 19.09 15.81 31.72
N SER A 578 17.86 15.86 32.24
CA SER A 578 17.69 15.98 33.69
C SER A 578 18.24 14.70 34.27
N GLY A 579 19.52 14.73 34.60
CA GLY A 579 20.16 13.79 35.50
C GLY A 579 19.37 13.79 36.81
N GLY A 580 18.41 12.87 36.90
CA GLY A 580 17.90 12.39 38.17
C GLY A 580 18.95 11.47 38.75
N ALA A 581 19.95 12.05 39.40
CA ALA A 581 20.70 11.33 40.42
C ALA A 581 19.67 10.84 41.44
N GLN A 582 19.37 9.54 41.43
CA GLN A 582 18.78 8.91 42.60
C GLN A 582 19.91 8.51 43.53
N ASP A 583 19.81 9.08 44.72
CA ASP A 583 20.71 8.96 45.84
C ASP A 583 21.04 7.50 46.19
N ASN A 584 22.33 7.29 46.45
CA ASN A 584 22.83 6.11 47.14
C ASN A 584 22.34 6.13 48.59
N ASP A 585 21.57 5.13 49.01
CA ASP A 585 21.51 4.70 50.41
C ASP A 585 21.95 3.22 50.51
N PRO A 586 23.10 2.91 51.15
CA PRO A 586 23.64 1.57 51.24
C PRO A 586 23.19 0.86 52.53
N ALA A 587 22.22 -0.07 52.43
CA ALA A 587 21.96 -1.00 53.53
C ALA A 587 21.42 -2.38 53.10
N SER A 588 22.07 -3.42 53.67
CA SER A 588 21.77 -4.86 53.63
C SER A 588 22.34 -5.63 52.43
N LYS A 589 23.62 -6.02 52.44
CA LYS A 589 24.21 -7.22 53.09
C LYS A 589 23.49 -8.54 52.81
N HIS A 590 24.24 -9.37 52.06
CA HIS A 590 24.38 -10.83 52.16
C HIS A 590 23.19 -11.72 51.78
N LYS A 591 23.35 -12.43 50.65
CA LYS A 591 23.53 -13.89 50.66
C LYS A 591 24.26 -14.35 49.39
N LYS A 592 25.37 -15.08 49.58
CA LYS A 592 26.08 -15.84 48.54
C LYS A 592 25.16 -16.96 48.01
N PRO A 593 25.24 -17.34 46.72
CA PRO A 593 24.61 -18.55 46.22
C PRO A 593 25.40 -19.77 46.67
N GLN A 594 24.71 -20.78 47.19
CA GLN A 594 25.24 -22.11 47.46
C GLN A 594 25.61 -22.78 46.13
N GLN A 595 26.88 -23.17 46.02
CA GLN A 595 27.30 -24.25 45.13
C GLN A 595 26.60 -25.54 45.56
N ASN A 596 25.90 -26.19 44.63
CA ASN A 596 25.73 -27.62 44.62
C ASN A 596 26.05 -28.12 43.21
N ASN A 597 27.19 -28.81 43.10
CA ASN A 597 27.49 -29.70 41.99
C ASN A 597 26.60 -30.94 42.10
N ALA A 598 25.91 -31.29 41.03
CA ALA A 598 25.63 -32.68 40.70
C ALA A 598 25.34 -32.80 39.20
N ASN A 599 26.17 -33.60 38.53
CA ASN A 599 25.97 -34.13 37.19
C ASN A 599 24.54 -34.66 37.00
N ALA A 600 23.84 -34.21 35.95
CA ALA A 600 22.78 -35.00 35.34
C ALA A 600 22.55 -34.55 33.89
N SER A 601 22.80 -35.50 33.00
CA SER A 601 22.50 -35.52 31.57
C SER A 601 21.01 -35.32 31.25
N PHE A 602 20.73 -34.70 30.10
CA PHE A 602 19.55 -34.95 29.25
C PHE A 602 19.21 -36.47 29.27
N PRO A 603 17.95 -36.97 29.33
CA PRO A 603 16.65 -36.32 29.03
C PRO A 603 15.48 -36.70 29.98
N GLU A 604 14.67 -35.73 30.44
CA GLU A 604 13.40 -36.04 31.17
C GLU A 604 12.15 -35.29 30.66
N TYR A 605 12.19 -34.79 29.43
CA TYR A 605 10.99 -34.24 28.75
C TYR A 605 10.42 -35.17 27.65
N ALA A 606 11.14 -36.23 27.29
CA ALA A 606 10.69 -37.24 26.31
C ALA A 606 9.89 -38.41 26.93
N ARG A 607 9.41 -38.29 28.18
CA ARG A 607 8.73 -39.38 28.91
C ARG A 607 7.23 -39.15 29.18
N ARG A 608 6.63 -38.09 28.63
CA ARG A 608 5.18 -37.83 28.71
C ARG A 608 4.50 -37.69 27.34
N THR A 609 4.90 -38.50 26.35
CA THR A 609 4.09 -38.70 25.14
C THR A 609 4.34 -40.07 24.48
N ALA A 610 4.52 -41.12 25.28
CA ALA A 610 4.82 -42.47 24.77
C ALA A 610 3.94 -43.59 25.38
N GLU A 611 2.69 -43.29 25.74
CA GLU A 611 1.72 -44.31 26.18
C GLU A 611 0.41 -44.33 25.36
N LYS A 612 0.38 -43.71 24.17
CA LYS A 612 -0.77 -43.81 23.25
C LYS A 612 -0.37 -44.00 21.78
N LEU A 613 0.62 -44.84 21.50
CA LEU A 613 0.95 -45.25 20.13
C LEU A 613 0.78 -46.76 19.97
N PRO A 614 0.08 -47.25 18.93
CA PRO A 614 -0.12 -48.68 18.72
C PRO A 614 1.19 -49.41 18.34
N PRO A 615 1.22 -50.76 18.39
CA PRO A 615 2.44 -51.57 18.34
C PRO A 615 3.40 -51.46 17.12
N PRO A 616 3.02 -51.02 15.90
CA PRO A 616 3.96 -51.08 14.77
C PRO A 616 5.00 -49.94 14.73
N THR A 617 4.86 -48.89 15.55
CA THR A 617 5.71 -47.68 15.46
C THR A 617 7.11 -47.88 16.07
N PHE A 618 7.27 -48.82 17.01
CA PHE A 618 8.54 -49.04 17.73
C PHE A 618 9.60 -49.76 16.88
N ILE A 619 9.17 -50.61 15.93
CA ILE A 619 10.05 -51.39 15.07
C ILE A 619 10.70 -50.50 13.99
N ILE A 620 9.98 -49.49 13.51
CA ILE A 620 10.43 -48.57 12.46
C ILE A 620 11.53 -47.64 12.99
N LEU A 621 11.41 -47.17 14.24
CA LEU A 621 12.41 -46.28 14.86
C LEU A 621 13.73 -47.00 15.18
N ALA A 622 13.69 -48.29 15.52
CA ALA A 622 14.89 -49.10 15.75
C ALA A 622 15.69 -49.38 14.46
N LEU A 623 15.01 -49.53 13.33
CA LEU A 623 15.63 -49.76 12.01
C LEU A 623 16.29 -48.49 11.44
N LEU A 624 15.68 -47.32 11.66
CA LEU A 624 16.22 -46.03 11.20
C LEU A 624 17.49 -45.61 11.97
N PHE A 625 17.59 -45.97 13.25
CA PHE A 625 18.79 -45.71 14.06
C PHE A 625 19.98 -46.61 13.67
N GLY A 626 19.72 -47.84 13.21
CA GLY A 626 20.74 -48.74 12.67
C GLY A 626 21.34 -48.27 11.34
N LEU A 627 20.53 -47.63 10.47
CA LEU A 627 20.98 -47.08 9.19
C LEU A 627 21.84 -45.82 9.36
N TYR A 628 21.60 -45.01 10.39
CA TYR A 628 22.38 -43.81 10.69
C TYR A 628 23.84 -44.12 11.07
N ILE A 629 24.07 -45.24 11.78
CA ILE A 629 25.42 -45.67 12.20
C ILE A 629 26.25 -46.22 11.03
N ILE A 630 25.60 -46.70 9.96
CA ILE A 630 26.27 -47.28 8.78
C ILE A 630 26.81 -46.20 7.82
N PHE A 631 26.23 -44.99 7.84
CA PHE A 631 26.55 -43.93 6.85
C PHE A 631 27.45 -42.80 7.37
N SER A 632 27.91 -42.83 8.63
CA SER A 632 28.77 -41.79 9.20
C SER A 632 30.29 -42.05 9.04
N SER A 633 30.71 -42.92 8.12
CA SER A 633 32.13 -43.22 7.89
C SER A 633 32.55 -43.10 6.42
N SER A 634 32.46 -41.90 5.83
CA SER A 634 33.30 -41.54 4.67
C SER A 634 33.28 -40.04 4.37
N GLN A 635 34.14 -39.29 5.04
CA GLN A 635 34.71 -38.06 4.46
C GLN A 635 36.22 -38.08 4.69
N GLN A 636 37.01 -38.07 3.60
CA GLN A 636 38.32 -37.42 3.55
C GLN A 636 38.89 -37.43 2.12
N ASN A 637 39.65 -36.37 1.80
CA ASN A 637 40.51 -36.10 0.61
C ASN A 637 39.78 -35.48 -0.61
N GLN A 638 40.21 -34.38 -1.28
CA GLN A 638 41.51 -33.71 -1.40
C GLN A 638 41.37 -32.18 -1.66
N ARG A 639 42.44 -31.42 -1.34
CA ARG A 639 42.77 -30.06 -1.85
C ARG A 639 43.62 -30.18 -3.13
N SER A 640 43.57 -29.19 -4.05
CA SER A 640 44.65 -28.20 -4.37
C SER A 640 44.77 -27.75 -5.86
N ALA A 641 44.67 -26.42 -6.06
CA ALA A 641 45.46 -25.45 -6.87
C ALA A 641 45.89 -25.69 -8.35
N ALA A 642 45.66 -24.68 -9.22
CA ALA A 642 46.64 -24.01 -10.12
C ALA A 642 45.98 -22.86 -10.95
N ASP A 643 46.81 -22.01 -11.59
CA ASP A 643 46.68 -20.55 -11.79
C ASP A 643 46.95 -20.08 -13.26
N LEU A 644 46.59 -18.80 -13.57
CA LEU A 644 47.09 -17.81 -14.58
C LEU A 644 46.93 -17.98 -16.12
N SER A 645 46.28 -16.99 -16.80
CA SER A 645 46.92 -15.84 -17.52
C SER A 645 46.07 -15.15 -18.66
N SER A 646 45.74 -13.85 -18.49
CA SER A 646 45.61 -12.61 -19.37
C SER A 646 45.42 -12.64 -20.94
N PRO A 647 45.08 -11.52 -21.68
CA PRO A 647 44.67 -10.10 -21.35
C PRO A 647 43.44 -9.53 -22.18
N PRO A 648 43.07 -8.22 -22.07
CA PRO A 648 41.79 -7.64 -22.52
C PRO A 648 41.85 -6.73 -23.79
N VAL A 649 40.69 -6.39 -24.37
CA VAL A 649 40.53 -5.38 -25.45
C VAL A 649 39.38 -4.41 -25.14
N ALA A 650 39.64 -3.12 -25.30
CA ALA A 650 38.77 -1.96 -25.06
C ALA A 650 38.04 -1.47 -26.33
N PRO A 651 37.04 -0.56 -26.23
CA PRO A 651 36.07 -0.27 -27.29
C PRO A 651 36.41 0.97 -28.15
N SER A 652 35.85 0.99 -29.37
CA SER A 652 36.00 2.07 -30.35
C SER A 652 34.90 3.13 -30.21
N VAL A 653 35.31 4.39 -30.15
CA VAL A 653 34.49 5.60 -30.24
C VAL A 653 34.29 6.00 -31.70
N VAL A 654 33.09 6.45 -32.08
CA VAL A 654 32.86 7.24 -33.29
C VAL A 654 32.13 8.54 -32.92
N THR A 655 32.85 9.64 -33.08
CA THR A 655 32.40 11.04 -33.08
C THR A 655 31.69 11.41 -34.38
N THR A 656 30.65 12.25 -34.31
CA THR A 656 30.34 13.20 -35.39
C THR A 656 29.79 14.50 -34.78
N THR A 657 30.34 15.61 -35.24
CA THR A 657 30.22 16.96 -34.72
C THR A 657 29.29 17.85 -35.57
N ILE A 658 28.58 18.75 -34.88
CA ILE A 658 28.18 20.13 -35.26
C ILE A 658 27.16 20.36 -36.39
N TYR A 659 26.03 21.00 -36.04
CA TYR A 659 25.47 22.13 -36.80
C TYR A 659 24.94 23.22 -35.85
N GLN A 660 25.17 24.48 -36.25
CA GLN A 660 25.05 25.74 -35.51
C GLN A 660 23.62 26.24 -35.29
N GLU A 661 23.47 27.02 -34.22
CA GLU A 661 22.31 27.85 -33.86
C GLU A 661 21.90 28.86 -34.96
N HIS A 662 20.59 29.10 -35.06
CA HIS A 662 20.01 30.28 -35.69
C HIS A 662 19.05 30.96 -34.70
N GLN A 663 19.36 32.21 -34.35
CA GLN A 663 18.47 33.16 -33.70
C GLN A 663 17.54 33.82 -34.73
N PRO A 664 16.32 34.25 -34.33
CA PRO A 664 15.79 35.47 -34.92
C PRO A 664 15.25 36.49 -33.89
N SER A 665 15.73 37.70 -34.16
CA SER A 665 15.29 39.08 -33.89
C SER A 665 13.93 39.43 -33.24
N SER A 666 14.03 40.49 -32.45
CA SER A 666 13.01 41.34 -31.83
C SER A 666 12.29 42.31 -32.79
N THR A 667 10.98 42.50 -32.63
CA THR A 667 10.22 43.74 -32.96
C THR A 667 8.92 43.84 -32.11
N PRO A 668 8.31 45.04 -31.95
CA PRO A 668 7.79 45.53 -30.66
C PRO A 668 6.31 45.19 -30.36
N LYS A 669 6.02 44.99 -29.07
CA LYS A 669 4.66 44.81 -28.53
C LYS A 669 3.90 46.14 -28.46
N VAL A 670 2.70 46.16 -29.05
CA VAL A 670 1.68 47.19 -28.82
C VAL A 670 1.07 46.97 -27.44
N VAL A 671 1.12 48.00 -26.58
CA VAL A 671 0.52 47.97 -25.23
C VAL A 671 -0.95 48.34 -25.36
N VAL A 672 -1.84 47.40 -25.08
CA VAL A 672 -3.26 47.66 -24.80
C VAL A 672 -3.42 47.66 -23.28
N ASP A 673 -3.79 48.82 -22.72
CA ASP A 673 -4.14 48.97 -21.31
C ASP A 673 -5.40 48.13 -21.01
N THR A 674 -5.21 47.07 -20.22
CA THR A 674 -6.27 46.21 -19.69
C THR A 674 -6.13 46.09 -18.18
N SER A 675 -6.10 47.23 -17.49
CA SER A 675 -6.25 47.25 -16.04
C SER A 675 -7.66 46.72 -15.65
N PRO A 676 -7.82 45.54 -14.99
CA PRO A 676 -9.14 45.04 -14.62
C PRO A 676 -9.62 45.72 -13.32
N LYS A 677 -10.74 46.44 -13.39
CA LYS A 677 -11.51 46.84 -12.19
C LYS A 677 -11.91 45.58 -11.41
N MET A 678 -11.67 45.58 -10.10
CA MET A 678 -12.07 44.49 -9.21
C MET A 678 -13.58 44.25 -9.29
N SER A 679 -13.98 43.02 -9.64
CA SER A 679 -15.38 42.64 -9.88
C SER A 679 -16.11 42.36 -8.55
N THR A 680 -17.17 43.12 -8.28
CA THR A 680 -18.13 42.93 -7.18
C THR A 680 -19.40 42.23 -7.68
N GLU A 681 -19.27 41.30 -8.64
CA GLU A 681 -20.42 40.60 -9.21
C GLU A 681 -21.11 39.73 -8.14
N GLN A 682 -22.45 39.77 -8.10
CA GLN A 682 -23.27 39.00 -7.18
C GLN A 682 -24.14 38.00 -7.93
N THR A 683 -24.34 36.81 -7.35
CA THR A 683 -25.24 35.77 -7.86
C THR A 683 -26.22 35.31 -6.78
N PHE A 684 -27.44 34.95 -7.19
CA PHE A 684 -28.41 34.30 -6.32
C PHE A 684 -28.28 32.79 -6.42
N ILE A 685 -28.17 32.12 -5.27
CA ILE A 685 -28.15 30.66 -5.15
C ILE A 685 -29.19 30.25 -4.12
N ALA A 686 -29.97 29.21 -4.41
CA ALA A 686 -30.91 28.64 -3.44
C ALA A 686 -30.73 27.14 -3.30
N ILE A 687 -30.65 26.66 -2.07
CA ILE A 687 -30.73 25.24 -1.73
C ILE A 687 -32.21 24.89 -1.61
N LYS A 688 -32.65 23.96 -2.46
CA LYS A 688 -34.04 23.54 -2.61
C LYS A 688 -34.47 22.68 -1.41
N PRO A 689 -35.78 22.39 -1.27
CA PRO A 689 -36.29 21.67 -0.09
C PRO A 689 -35.65 20.32 0.16
N ASP A 690 -35.31 19.57 -0.90
CA ASP A 690 -34.59 18.29 -0.79
C ASP A 690 -33.19 18.47 -0.19
N GLY A 691 -32.44 19.48 -0.61
CA GLY A 691 -31.12 19.79 -0.08
C GLY A 691 -31.17 20.20 1.39
N VAL A 692 -32.17 20.99 1.78
CA VAL A 692 -32.36 21.40 3.18
C VAL A 692 -32.75 20.20 4.05
N GLN A 693 -33.74 19.41 3.64
CA GLN A 693 -34.21 18.24 4.41
C GLN A 693 -33.13 17.16 4.58
N ARG A 694 -32.20 17.07 3.61
CA ARG A 694 -31.05 16.15 3.66
C ARG A 694 -29.87 16.69 4.47
N GLY A 695 -29.98 17.86 5.11
CA GLY A 695 -28.89 18.45 5.89
C GLY A 695 -27.73 19.00 5.06
N LEU A 696 -27.95 19.34 3.79
CA LEU A 696 -26.90 19.75 2.85
C LEU A 696 -26.57 21.25 2.86
N ILE A 697 -27.14 22.04 3.79
CA ILE A 697 -26.88 23.49 3.86
C ILE A 697 -25.38 23.77 4.08
N GLY A 698 -24.79 23.22 5.13
CA GLY A 698 -23.37 23.39 5.44
C GLY A 698 -22.47 22.94 4.28
N PRO A 699 -22.58 21.67 3.82
CA PRO A 699 -21.78 21.16 2.70
C PRO A 699 -21.85 22.00 1.42
N ILE A 700 -23.01 22.58 1.09
CA ILE A 700 -23.16 23.42 -0.10
C ILE A 700 -22.56 24.80 0.12
N VAL A 701 -22.83 25.44 1.27
CA VAL A 701 -22.24 26.74 1.63
C VAL A 701 -20.72 26.67 1.60
N SER A 702 -20.14 25.64 2.21
CA SER A 702 -18.68 25.47 2.27
C SER A 702 -18.03 25.37 0.89
N ARG A 703 -18.73 24.88 -0.15
CA ARG A 703 -18.18 24.85 -1.52
C ARG A 703 -17.98 26.25 -2.09
N PHE A 704 -18.91 27.16 -1.83
CA PHE A 704 -18.79 28.55 -2.28
C PHE A 704 -17.73 29.31 -1.47
N GLU A 705 -17.68 29.10 -0.15
CA GLU A 705 -16.66 29.72 0.72
C GLU A 705 -15.24 29.24 0.37
N THR A 706 -15.06 27.92 0.19
CA THR A 706 -13.78 27.31 -0.18
C THR A 706 -13.31 27.76 -1.56
N ARG A 707 -14.24 27.99 -2.50
CA ARG A 707 -13.91 28.57 -3.80
C ARG A 707 -13.43 30.02 -3.69
N GLY A 708 -13.74 30.69 -2.59
CA GLY A 708 -13.36 32.08 -2.33
C GLY A 708 -14.47 33.10 -2.54
N PHE A 709 -15.71 32.68 -2.74
CA PHE A 709 -16.85 33.60 -2.80
C PHE A 709 -17.20 34.12 -1.41
N LYS A 710 -17.61 35.38 -1.34
CA LYS A 710 -18.03 36.05 -0.12
C LYS A 710 -19.54 35.93 0.05
N LEU A 711 -20.01 35.32 1.15
CA LEU A 711 -21.43 35.25 1.48
C LEU A 711 -21.90 36.62 1.98
N VAL A 712 -22.81 37.28 1.25
CA VAL A 712 -23.28 38.63 1.58
C VAL A 712 -24.74 38.68 2.02
N ALA A 713 -25.49 37.58 1.88
CA ALA A 713 -26.78 37.36 2.53
C ALA A 713 -27.13 35.88 2.57
N ILE A 714 -27.82 35.43 3.62
CA ILE A 714 -28.35 34.06 3.75
C ILE A 714 -29.68 34.08 4.51
N LYS A 715 -30.65 33.29 4.05
CA LYS A 715 -31.98 33.22 4.67
C LYS A 715 -32.60 31.84 4.48
N LEU A 716 -32.99 31.20 5.59
CA LEU A 716 -33.82 30.00 5.57
C LEU A 716 -35.30 30.40 5.65
N MET A 717 -36.09 30.03 4.65
CA MET A 717 -37.51 30.41 4.59
C MET A 717 -38.37 29.40 3.85
N THR A 718 -39.69 29.41 4.13
CA THR A 718 -40.69 28.68 3.36
C THR A 718 -41.49 29.69 2.52
N PRO A 719 -41.12 29.95 1.26
CA PRO A 719 -41.82 30.93 0.42
C PRO A 719 -43.24 30.46 0.09
N GLY A 720 -44.17 31.41 0.01
CA GLY A 720 -45.53 31.12 -0.47
C GLY A 720 -45.56 30.78 -1.97
N LYS A 721 -46.63 30.11 -2.40
CA LYS A 721 -46.84 29.72 -3.81
C LYS A 721 -46.70 30.89 -4.78
N GLU A 722 -47.26 32.05 -4.46
CA GLU A 722 -47.19 33.27 -5.29
C GLU A 722 -45.75 33.74 -5.50
N HIS A 723 -44.92 33.67 -4.44
CA HIS A 723 -43.50 34.05 -4.51
C HIS A 723 -42.71 33.12 -5.43
N LEU A 724 -42.96 31.81 -5.35
CA LEU A 724 -42.33 30.82 -6.24
C LEU A 724 -42.79 30.97 -7.69
N GLN A 725 -44.08 31.30 -7.91
CA GLN A 725 -44.61 31.58 -9.24
C GLN A 725 -43.99 32.85 -9.84
N ALA A 726 -43.74 33.88 -9.02
CA ALA A 726 -43.02 35.07 -9.45
C ALA A 726 -41.56 34.75 -9.82
N HIS A 727 -40.87 33.93 -9.01
CA HIS A 727 -39.48 33.51 -9.28
C HIS A 727 -39.34 32.73 -10.60
N TYR A 728 -40.28 31.83 -10.89
CA TYR A 728 -40.26 31.00 -12.09
C TYR A 728 -41.20 31.49 -13.20
N ALA A 729 -41.54 32.78 -13.23
CA ALA A 729 -42.52 33.34 -14.18
C ALA A 729 -42.19 33.02 -15.66
N ASP A 730 -40.91 32.99 -16.01
CA ASP A 730 -40.43 32.67 -17.36
C ASP A 730 -40.68 31.21 -17.77
N LEU A 731 -41.00 30.34 -16.82
CA LEU A 731 -41.28 28.92 -17.03
C LEU A 731 -42.78 28.58 -16.98
N LYS A 732 -43.67 29.56 -16.81
CA LYS A 732 -45.12 29.34 -16.57
C LYS A 732 -45.80 28.48 -17.64
N ASP A 733 -45.33 28.55 -18.88
CA ASP A 733 -45.91 27.84 -20.03
C ASP A 733 -45.26 26.45 -20.25
N LYS A 734 -44.31 26.04 -19.40
CA LYS A 734 -43.65 24.73 -19.49
C LYS A 734 -44.49 23.64 -18.81
N PRO A 735 -44.57 22.43 -19.37
CA PRO A 735 -45.43 21.35 -18.84
C PRO A 735 -45.04 20.91 -17.42
N PHE A 736 -43.77 21.08 -17.03
CA PHE A 736 -43.28 20.74 -15.68
C PHE A 736 -43.46 21.86 -14.64
N PHE A 737 -44.00 23.02 -15.02
CA PHE A 737 -44.09 24.20 -14.14
C PHE A 737 -44.89 23.92 -12.86
N ALA A 738 -46.05 23.28 -12.98
CA ALA A 738 -46.89 22.94 -11.82
C ALA A 738 -46.12 22.07 -10.80
N GLY A 739 -45.43 21.03 -11.29
CA GLY A 739 -44.61 20.14 -10.46
C GLY A 739 -43.38 20.83 -9.86
N LEU A 740 -42.77 21.79 -10.58
CA LEU A 740 -41.68 22.61 -10.05
C LEU A 740 -42.14 23.48 -8.87
N ILE A 741 -43.30 24.12 -8.99
CA ILE A 741 -43.85 24.95 -7.91
C ILE A 741 -44.23 24.09 -6.71
N GLU A 742 -44.87 22.94 -6.92
CA GLU A 742 -45.19 21.99 -5.85
C GLU A 742 -43.93 21.50 -5.12
N TYR A 743 -42.90 21.15 -5.88
CA TYR A 743 -41.61 20.75 -5.34
C TYR A 743 -40.95 21.85 -4.51
N MET A 744 -40.85 23.07 -5.06
CA MET A 744 -40.22 24.18 -4.34
C MET A 744 -41.03 24.60 -3.11
N ASN A 745 -42.33 24.32 -3.08
CA ASN A 745 -43.21 24.56 -1.94
C ASN A 745 -43.27 23.38 -0.94
N SER A 746 -42.52 22.30 -1.17
CA SER A 746 -42.57 21.08 -0.33
C SER A 746 -41.81 21.19 1.00
N GLY A 747 -41.10 22.29 1.23
CA GLY A 747 -40.33 22.51 2.45
C GLY A 747 -39.52 23.80 2.44
N PRO A 748 -38.65 23.99 3.45
CA PRO A 748 -37.81 25.19 3.55
C PRO A 748 -36.75 25.26 2.46
N ILE A 749 -36.44 26.48 2.03
CA ILE A 749 -35.40 26.83 1.07
C ILE A 749 -34.36 27.70 1.78
N CYS A 750 -33.08 27.41 1.56
CA CYS A 750 -31.99 28.28 1.98
C CYS A 750 -31.56 29.16 0.81
N ALA A 751 -32.01 30.41 0.80
CA ALA A 751 -31.65 31.41 -0.20
C ALA A 751 -30.37 32.14 0.20
N MET A 752 -29.48 32.41 -0.75
CA MET A 752 -28.16 32.98 -0.51
C MET A 752 -27.77 33.97 -1.62
N VAL A 753 -26.95 34.96 -1.25
CA VAL A 753 -26.28 35.87 -2.19
C VAL A 753 -24.78 35.75 -2.02
N TRP A 754 -24.10 35.43 -3.13
CA TRP A 754 -22.65 35.24 -3.18
C TRP A 754 -22.00 36.32 -4.05
N GLU A 755 -20.91 36.90 -3.58
CA GLU A 755 -20.16 37.96 -4.26
C GLU A 755 -18.74 37.51 -4.61
N GLY A 756 -18.28 37.84 -5.83
CA GLY A 756 -16.89 37.65 -6.28
C GLY A 756 -16.72 37.74 -7.80
N ARG A 757 -15.51 37.50 -8.30
CA ARG A 757 -15.20 37.51 -9.75
C ARG A 757 -15.97 36.40 -10.49
N ASP A 758 -16.70 36.79 -11.53
CA ASP A 758 -17.53 35.89 -12.36
C ASP A 758 -18.45 34.98 -11.52
N ALA A 759 -19.04 35.53 -10.46
CA ALA A 759 -19.86 34.80 -9.49
C ALA A 759 -21.02 34.03 -10.13
N VAL A 760 -21.70 34.59 -11.14
CA VAL A 760 -22.81 33.92 -11.82
C VAL A 760 -22.28 32.72 -12.63
N LYS A 761 -21.28 32.95 -13.47
CA LYS A 761 -20.71 31.90 -14.34
C LYS A 761 -20.12 30.77 -13.50
N THR A 762 -19.28 31.11 -12.54
CA THR A 762 -18.58 30.14 -11.69
C THR A 762 -19.54 29.47 -10.71
N GLY A 763 -20.52 30.19 -10.18
CA GLY A 763 -21.58 29.63 -9.35
C GLY A 763 -22.33 28.52 -10.09
N ARG A 764 -22.68 28.73 -11.36
CA ARG A 764 -23.30 27.68 -12.19
C ARG A 764 -22.39 26.48 -12.44
N VAL A 765 -21.09 26.69 -12.60
CA VAL A 765 -20.12 25.59 -12.72
C VAL A 765 -20.11 24.77 -11.43
N LEU A 766 -20.08 25.42 -10.26
CA LEU A 766 -20.16 24.73 -8.96
C LEU A 766 -21.47 23.97 -8.77
N LEU A 767 -22.59 24.51 -9.26
CA LEU A 767 -23.87 23.80 -9.19
C LEU A 767 -23.89 22.54 -10.06
N GLY A 768 -23.22 22.56 -11.22
CA GLY A 768 -23.31 21.50 -12.22
C GLY A 768 -24.50 21.68 -13.18
N ALA A 769 -24.56 20.86 -14.23
CA ALA A 769 -25.63 20.91 -15.23
C ALA A 769 -27.01 20.66 -14.59
N THR A 770 -28.09 21.23 -15.15
CA THR A 770 -29.45 21.04 -14.59
C THR A 770 -29.86 19.57 -14.55
N ASN A 771 -29.39 18.78 -15.53
CA ASN A 771 -29.46 17.32 -15.51
C ASN A 771 -28.28 16.77 -14.68
N PRO A 772 -28.53 16.12 -13.53
CA PRO A 772 -27.46 15.59 -12.68
C PRO A 772 -26.55 14.59 -13.40
N LEU A 773 -27.11 13.74 -14.30
CA LEU A 773 -26.32 12.77 -15.07
C LEU A 773 -25.36 13.42 -16.08
N ALA A 774 -25.58 14.70 -16.43
CA ALA A 774 -24.69 15.47 -17.29
C ALA A 774 -23.77 16.41 -16.47
N SER A 775 -23.83 16.35 -15.14
CA SER A 775 -22.99 17.18 -14.27
C SER A 775 -21.64 16.51 -14.05
N ALA A 776 -20.59 17.32 -14.02
CA ALA A 776 -19.25 16.81 -13.69
C ALA A 776 -19.20 16.35 -12.21
N PRO A 777 -18.45 15.28 -11.89
CA PRO A 777 -18.14 14.92 -10.51
C PRO A 777 -17.52 16.09 -9.74
N GLY A 778 -17.86 16.26 -8.46
CA GLY A 778 -17.43 17.39 -7.64
C GLY A 778 -18.33 18.63 -7.74
N THR A 779 -19.33 18.65 -8.62
CA THR A 779 -20.38 19.68 -8.64
C THR A 779 -21.53 19.29 -7.71
N ILE A 780 -22.30 20.27 -7.23
CA ILE A 780 -23.38 20.01 -6.26
C ILE A 780 -24.41 19.01 -6.82
N ARG A 781 -24.78 19.15 -8.09
CA ARG A 781 -25.71 18.22 -8.75
C ARG A 781 -25.06 16.89 -9.10
N GLY A 782 -23.79 16.88 -9.48
CA GLY A 782 -23.06 15.63 -9.75
C GLY A 782 -22.94 14.75 -8.51
N ASP A 783 -22.74 15.37 -7.34
CA ASP A 783 -22.51 14.63 -6.09
C ASP A 783 -23.79 14.30 -5.33
N TYR A 784 -24.82 15.15 -5.44
CA TYR A 784 -26.00 15.05 -4.57
C TYR A 784 -27.33 14.80 -5.29
N ALA A 785 -27.37 14.72 -6.62
CA ALA A 785 -28.61 14.51 -7.36
C ALA A 785 -28.50 13.39 -8.40
N ILE A 786 -29.64 12.75 -8.69
CA ILE A 786 -29.77 11.72 -9.73
C ILE A 786 -30.79 12.17 -10.77
N ASP A 787 -32.00 12.52 -10.31
CA ASP A 787 -33.09 12.96 -11.18
C ASP A 787 -33.17 14.48 -11.34
N VAL A 788 -33.53 14.94 -12.54
CA VAL A 788 -33.66 16.38 -12.88
C VAL A 788 -34.68 17.10 -11.98
N GLY A 789 -35.76 16.42 -11.58
CA GLY A 789 -36.82 16.97 -10.72
C GLY A 789 -36.43 17.15 -9.24
N ARG A 790 -35.29 16.59 -8.81
CA ARG A 790 -34.78 16.61 -7.43
C ARG A 790 -33.28 16.91 -7.42
N ASN A 791 -32.94 18.08 -7.95
CA ASN A 791 -31.56 18.47 -8.23
C ASN A 791 -30.95 19.47 -7.24
N VAL A 792 -31.42 19.49 -5.99
CA VAL A 792 -30.78 20.10 -4.81
C VAL A 792 -30.63 21.63 -4.78
N CYS A 793 -30.37 22.29 -5.90
CA CYS A 793 -30.03 23.72 -5.93
C CYS A 793 -30.56 24.46 -7.17
N HIS A 794 -30.76 25.76 -7.02
CA HIS A 794 -31.02 26.75 -8.07
C HIS A 794 -29.89 27.77 -8.08
N GLY A 795 -29.56 28.32 -9.25
CA GLY A 795 -28.64 29.44 -9.39
C GLY A 795 -28.95 30.26 -10.63
N SER A 796 -28.73 31.57 -10.54
CA SER A 796 -29.00 32.52 -11.61
C SER A 796 -28.27 32.15 -12.90
N ASP A 797 -28.90 32.39 -14.04
CA ASP A 797 -28.34 32.05 -15.35
C ASP A 797 -27.51 33.19 -15.98
N SER A 798 -27.70 34.42 -15.51
CA SER A 798 -27.17 35.68 -16.01
C SER A 798 -27.10 36.72 -14.88
N VAL A 799 -26.30 37.78 -15.07
CA VAL A 799 -26.15 38.87 -14.08
C VAL A 799 -27.45 39.66 -13.93
N GLU A 800 -28.19 39.85 -15.03
CA GLU A 800 -29.49 40.52 -15.04
C GLU A 800 -30.52 39.74 -14.23
N ASN A 801 -30.59 38.42 -14.40
CA ASN A 801 -31.50 37.58 -13.63
C ASN A 801 -31.05 37.47 -12.17
N ALA A 802 -29.75 37.42 -11.88
CA ALA A 802 -29.25 37.47 -10.51
C ALA A 802 -29.76 38.71 -9.77
N LYS A 803 -29.71 39.89 -10.38
CA LYS A 803 -30.24 41.13 -9.77
C LYS A 803 -31.75 41.06 -9.49
N LYS A 804 -32.53 40.52 -10.44
CA LYS A 804 -33.99 40.35 -10.26
C LYS A 804 -34.31 39.35 -9.16
N GLU A 805 -33.61 38.21 -9.14
CA GLU A 805 -33.78 37.17 -8.13
C GLU A 805 -33.37 37.68 -6.74
N ILE A 806 -32.22 38.37 -6.61
CA ILE A 806 -31.80 38.98 -5.33
C ILE A 806 -32.87 39.95 -4.82
N ALA A 807 -33.37 40.86 -5.66
CA ALA A 807 -34.41 41.82 -5.29
C ALA A 807 -35.76 41.16 -4.93
N LEU A 808 -36.05 39.97 -5.48
CA LEU A 808 -37.24 39.21 -5.13
C LEU A 808 -37.11 38.57 -3.74
N TRP A 809 -35.96 37.97 -3.43
CA TRP A 809 -35.76 37.16 -2.22
C TRP A 809 -35.28 37.95 -0.99
N PHE A 810 -34.59 39.07 -1.22
CA PHE A 810 -33.96 39.90 -0.20
C PHE A 810 -34.45 41.34 -0.30
N LYS A 811 -34.77 41.95 0.84
CA LYS A 811 -35.17 43.36 0.93
C LYS A 811 -33.95 44.28 0.89
N ASP A 812 -34.17 45.55 0.61
CA ASP A 812 -33.15 46.58 0.76
C ASP A 812 -32.57 46.55 2.19
N GLY A 813 -31.26 46.34 2.31
CA GLY A 813 -30.55 46.21 3.57
C GLY A 813 -30.28 44.78 4.05
N ASP A 814 -30.90 43.75 3.43
CA ASP A 814 -30.60 42.34 3.77
C ASP A 814 -29.20 41.90 3.26
N VAL A 815 -28.70 42.53 2.19
CA VAL A 815 -27.37 42.28 1.64
C VAL A 815 -26.33 43.17 2.32
N VAL A 816 -25.36 42.56 3.00
CA VAL A 816 -24.36 43.26 3.79
C VAL A 816 -23.03 43.44 3.05
N SER A 817 -22.36 44.57 3.30
CA SER A 817 -21.04 44.85 2.75
C SER A 817 -19.97 44.71 3.83
N TYR A 818 -18.95 43.90 3.56
CA TYR A 818 -17.76 43.74 4.39
C TYR A 818 -16.54 43.32 3.55
N LYS A 819 -15.33 43.56 4.09
CA LYS A 819 -14.08 43.04 3.52
C LYS A 819 -13.82 41.64 4.10
N ALA A 820 -13.77 40.62 3.25
CA ALA A 820 -13.38 39.27 3.66
C ALA A 820 -11.89 39.25 4.04
N SER A 821 -11.53 38.62 5.16
CA SER A 821 -10.13 38.52 5.64
C SER A 821 -9.21 37.80 4.64
N GLN A 822 -9.77 36.82 3.93
CA GLN A 822 -9.08 36.06 2.88
C GLN A 822 -8.97 36.78 1.54
N PHE A 823 -9.55 37.97 1.38
CA PHE A 823 -9.65 38.65 0.08
C PHE A 823 -8.27 38.81 -0.60
N ASP A 824 -7.28 39.33 0.14
CA ASP A 824 -5.94 39.61 -0.38
C ASP A 824 -5.12 38.33 -0.66
N TRP A 825 -5.60 37.16 -0.22
CA TRP A 825 -5.01 35.85 -0.49
C TRP A 825 -5.64 35.15 -1.71
N ILE A 826 -6.87 35.54 -2.06
CA ILE A 826 -7.67 34.89 -3.11
C ILE A 826 -7.67 35.70 -4.41
N TYR A 827 -7.69 37.03 -4.30
CA TYR A 827 -7.67 37.92 -5.45
C TYR A 827 -6.30 38.58 -5.57
N GLU A 828 -5.67 38.40 -6.73
CA GLU A 828 -4.47 39.17 -7.08
C GLU A 828 -4.77 40.66 -7.00
N LYS A 829 -3.87 41.39 -6.34
CA LYS A 829 -3.89 42.85 -6.39
C LYS A 829 -3.60 43.25 -7.84
N PRO A 830 -4.39 44.15 -8.42
CA PRO A 830 -4.14 44.61 -9.78
C PRO A 830 -2.74 45.17 -9.97
#